data_AF-A0A061A8Y0-F1
#
_entry.id   AF-A0A061A8Y0-F1
#
_cell.length_a   1.000
_cell.length_b   1.000
_cell.length_c   1.000
_cell.angle_alpha   90.00
_cell.angle_beta   90.00
_cell.angle_gamma   90.00
#
_symmetry.space_group_name_H-M   'P 1'
#
loop_
_entity.id
_entity.type
_entity.pdbx_description
1 polymer ?
#
loop_
_entity_poly.entity_id
_entity_poly.type
_entity_poly.pdbx_seq_one_letter_code
_entity_poly.pdbx_strand_id
1 'polypeptide(L)'
;MLKKLFALGLVALLGLLAACAAPKVTVTFDSQGGSPVDPQTVDSGSTLVEPEDPTKEGDATTAYTFTGWYTTAAATGEEFTFDTPVTADMTLYAGWTTQVVVRFNTKTSASVPTQYLPSEGGSVSAPTPPTREGYRFGGWFRGKAGLTWLEPQAVSFPLEVTAGLTLFAYWEPLNSKAVNYADAETYTTSVTEGTSLILNPLTYQWSHEDAFIDMLSTSLYTTEVDWAKAIADGAADYIGDFTKVVDREFSIEAFDYRQIKVGATNFPIDADGNEHLTPDGGYDRLNAPTINSTSWTYNIRQDMKFEDGLAITADTYEYTLKQYLDPQQNNYRSTIFYQDGSETNGAPIVNAAEYRKQVVNETTVAWSSVGFEKLGTYSFKLTFWKPVSQSAAVGYGNNFRLVHPTAYAASLTNGINSTYGTPDSPYVSYGSYVIKSWDENQMLVFNKNYDYVAKETINYKSQVVQIVEDIATQTQLFEQGVLSVLGLSNSNYAAYAEADNLFRSWSGYPQYITMNLAGSRKVENGHEQPEIMFDKRFRQAMLFGFDRNYYASSVYAPNVPSLLPIPSDAKAYLQDPLLFGESPQHLAVLEKHNIDPSTNGYIPERAVQLFDAAYADWLTAGNTGPVVLKYVASNSTELNVALANYLESSYELLFNGAGFNPLAPAKFDIQIQWGNQATTSAAQRDWEFDIALLNVGFGSSVGSQWQYPFIAFIGADLGGANLGLSQPYDLSQPLYEDDWVEGNMAEYYTSEITVDLTNTYNYLLEIKDDEDVLPEYLLLLEKLEETEDKEAGIYKGTNGWLAFFNVGNTPWDATAAEPFVGATQDIWNMLAAFEDIFLEHVSMIPTVTRADAVVYKSNVVVTWPQYSLAFGWGSNRYRYLNTDADFENGIYNTYKAAFEAQA
;
A
#
# COMPACT_ATOMS: atom_id res chain seq x y z
N MET A 1 74.86 -29.69 12.30
CA MET A 1 76.13 -30.04 12.98
C MET A 1 76.71 -31.28 12.34
N LEU A 2 78.04 -31.26 12.18
CA LEU A 2 78.97 -32.29 11.75
C LEU A 2 78.79 -33.70 12.40
N LYS A 3 79.41 -34.72 11.75
CA LYS A 3 79.85 -36.08 12.24
C LYS A 3 78.81 -37.21 12.08
N LYS A 4 79.12 -38.44 11.59
CA LYS A 4 80.38 -39.23 11.54
C LYS A 4 80.20 -40.53 10.69
N LEU A 5 81.24 -40.92 9.95
CA LEU A 5 81.84 -42.29 9.79
C LEU A 5 80.99 -43.43 9.13
N PHE A 6 81.50 -44.41 8.37
CA PHE A 6 82.82 -45.07 8.29
C PHE A 6 82.95 -45.94 6.99
N ALA A 7 84.19 -46.02 6.46
CA ALA A 7 84.89 -47.03 5.63
C ALA A 7 84.18 -47.83 4.50
N LEU A 8 84.60 -47.73 3.24
CA LEU A 8 85.81 -48.29 2.54
C LEU A 8 85.69 -49.77 2.13
N GLY A 9 85.69 -50.04 0.82
CA GLY A 9 85.73 -51.40 0.27
C GLY A 9 85.84 -51.51 -1.26
N LEU A 10 87.05 -51.19 -1.76
CA LEU A 10 87.71 -51.76 -2.95
C LEU A 10 87.14 -51.49 -4.38
N VAL A 11 87.84 -50.58 -5.05
CA VAL A 11 87.89 -50.39 -6.51
C VAL A 11 88.94 -51.34 -7.10
N ALA A 12 88.61 -52.05 -8.19
CA ALA A 12 89.36 -52.03 -9.46
C ALA A 12 88.91 -53.17 -10.40
N LEU A 13 88.35 -52.83 -11.56
CA LEU A 13 89.07 -52.99 -12.83
C LEU A 13 88.42 -52.15 -13.95
N LEU A 14 89.24 -51.32 -14.59
CA LEU A 14 89.01 -50.63 -15.87
C LEU A 14 88.59 -51.64 -16.95
N GLY A 15 87.86 -51.33 -18.02
CA GLY A 15 87.45 -50.07 -18.64
C GLY A 15 87.14 -50.33 -20.12
N LEU A 16 86.30 -49.47 -20.71
CA LEU A 16 85.87 -49.39 -22.12
C LEU A 16 84.75 -50.33 -22.60
N LEU A 17 83.51 -49.83 -22.48
CA LEU A 17 82.54 -49.81 -23.58
C LEU A 17 81.86 -48.42 -23.53
N ALA A 18 82.11 -47.60 -24.55
CA ALA A 18 81.28 -46.44 -24.81
C ALA A 18 79.92 -46.96 -25.29
N ALA A 19 78.97 -47.12 -24.36
CA ALA A 19 77.57 -47.25 -24.72
C ALA A 19 77.10 -45.87 -25.17
N CYS A 20 76.69 -45.74 -26.44
CA CYS A 20 75.86 -44.62 -26.87
C CYS A 20 74.68 -44.52 -25.92
N ALA A 21 74.69 -43.54 -25.00
CA ALA A 21 73.48 -43.14 -24.32
C ALA A 21 72.55 -42.60 -25.41
N ALA A 22 71.37 -43.21 -25.58
CA ALA A 22 70.35 -42.67 -26.46
C ALA A 22 70.08 -41.21 -26.06
N PRO A 23 69.88 -40.29 -27.02
CA PRO A 23 69.56 -38.90 -26.69
C PRO A 23 68.34 -38.88 -25.77
N LYS A 24 68.41 -38.11 -24.68
CA LYS A 24 67.30 -37.96 -23.75
C LYS A 24 66.28 -36.99 -24.34
N VAL A 25 64.99 -37.33 -24.17
CA VAL A 25 63.87 -36.51 -24.58
C VAL A 25 63.04 -36.14 -23.35
N THR A 26 62.53 -34.92 -23.33
CA THR A 26 61.73 -34.36 -22.23
C THR A 26 60.31 -34.12 -22.70
N VAL A 27 59.35 -34.67 -21.96
CA VAL A 27 57.92 -34.44 -22.18
C VAL A 27 57.39 -33.57 -21.05
N THR A 28 56.85 -32.40 -21.43
CA THR A 28 56.22 -31.47 -20.50
C THR A 28 54.72 -31.64 -20.51
N PHE A 29 54.08 -31.56 -19.36
CA PHE A 29 52.63 -31.65 -19.22
C PHE A 29 52.04 -30.26 -18.98
N ASP A 30 51.20 -29.80 -19.90
CA ASP A 30 50.41 -28.58 -19.76
C ASP A 30 48.99 -28.96 -19.32
N SER A 31 48.71 -28.77 -18.04
CA SER A 31 47.41 -29.12 -17.42
C SER A 31 46.25 -28.24 -17.87
N GLN A 32 46.47 -27.24 -18.73
CA GLN A 32 45.41 -26.35 -19.26
C GLN A 32 44.55 -25.72 -18.15
N GLY A 33 45.23 -25.23 -17.11
CA GLY A 33 44.62 -24.63 -15.93
C GLY A 33 44.24 -25.62 -14.81
N GLY A 34 44.58 -26.91 -14.94
CA GLY A 34 44.52 -27.88 -13.84
C GLY A 34 45.76 -27.86 -12.94
N SER A 35 45.83 -28.77 -11.97
CA SER A 35 46.95 -28.94 -11.06
C SER A 35 48.26 -29.20 -11.82
N PRO A 36 49.39 -28.69 -11.34
CA PRO A 36 50.67 -28.86 -12.02
C PRO A 36 51.08 -30.33 -12.09
N VAL A 37 51.65 -30.73 -13.22
CA VAL A 37 52.20 -32.09 -13.46
C VAL A 37 53.65 -31.96 -13.87
N ASP A 38 54.53 -32.66 -13.15
CA ASP A 38 55.97 -32.57 -13.37
C ASP A 38 56.39 -33.17 -14.73
N PRO A 39 57.34 -32.54 -15.46
CA PRO A 39 57.84 -33.06 -16.72
C PRO A 39 58.66 -34.34 -16.52
N GLN A 40 58.60 -35.24 -17.51
CA GLN A 40 59.35 -36.51 -17.50
C GLN A 40 60.48 -36.49 -18.53
N THR A 41 61.64 -37.03 -18.16
CA THR A 41 62.79 -37.19 -19.07
C THR A 41 63.14 -38.67 -19.21
N VAL A 42 63.06 -39.19 -20.43
CA VAL A 42 63.33 -40.59 -20.77
C VAL A 42 64.34 -40.70 -21.92
N ASP A 43 64.89 -41.89 -22.15
CA ASP A 43 65.74 -42.14 -23.32
C ASP A 43 64.88 -42.18 -24.59
N SER A 44 65.32 -41.52 -25.68
CA SER A 44 64.59 -41.48 -26.95
C SER A 44 64.23 -42.88 -27.46
N GLY A 45 62.95 -43.08 -27.76
CA GLY A 45 62.37 -44.38 -28.14
C GLY A 45 61.84 -45.21 -26.97
N SER A 46 61.86 -44.69 -25.74
CA SER A 46 61.22 -45.28 -24.56
C SER A 46 59.79 -44.75 -24.37
N THR A 47 59.00 -45.43 -23.53
CA THR A 47 57.67 -45.01 -23.12
C THR A 47 57.72 -44.09 -21.89
N LEU A 48 56.63 -43.34 -21.66
CA LEU A 48 56.45 -42.50 -20.48
C LEU A 48 55.76 -43.30 -19.36
N VAL A 49 55.92 -42.84 -18.11
CA VAL A 49 55.07 -43.31 -17.01
C VAL A 49 53.84 -42.41 -16.99
N GLU A 50 52.65 -42.98 -16.95
CA GLU A 50 51.42 -42.19 -16.81
C GLU A 50 51.43 -41.41 -15.48
N PRO A 51 51.29 -40.07 -15.50
CA PRO A 51 51.19 -39.28 -14.27
C PRO A 51 49.84 -39.51 -13.59
N GLU A 52 49.70 -39.07 -12.33
CA GLU A 52 48.38 -38.93 -11.74
C GLU A 52 47.56 -37.89 -12.52
N ASP A 53 46.26 -38.17 -12.70
CA ASP A 53 45.35 -37.27 -13.39
C ASP A 53 45.36 -35.89 -12.74
N PRO A 54 45.56 -34.80 -13.52
CA PRO A 54 45.46 -33.46 -12.97
C PRO A 54 44.01 -33.20 -12.53
N THR A 55 43.83 -32.29 -11.57
CA THR A 55 42.51 -31.81 -11.16
C THR A 55 42.34 -30.34 -11.54
N LYS A 56 41.15 -29.94 -12.01
CA LYS A 56 40.85 -28.55 -12.39
C LYS A 56 39.69 -28.04 -11.55
N GLU A 57 39.92 -26.94 -10.84
CA GLU A 57 38.87 -26.32 -10.05
C GLU A 57 37.79 -25.71 -10.95
N GLY A 58 36.53 -25.98 -10.59
CA GLY A 58 35.35 -25.36 -11.19
C GLY A 58 34.76 -24.28 -10.28
N ASP A 59 33.52 -23.89 -10.53
CA ASP A 59 32.79 -22.90 -9.74
C ASP A 59 31.48 -23.48 -9.14
N ALA A 60 30.60 -22.59 -8.67
CA ALA A 60 29.31 -22.94 -8.08
C ALA A 60 28.31 -23.59 -9.07
N THR A 61 28.61 -23.58 -10.38
CA THR A 61 27.71 -24.04 -11.45
C THR A 61 28.37 -25.01 -12.44
N THR A 62 29.69 -25.03 -12.54
CA THR A 62 30.45 -25.82 -13.51
C THR A 62 31.55 -26.64 -12.83
N ALA A 63 31.74 -27.90 -13.26
CA ALA A 63 32.87 -28.75 -12.88
C ALA A 63 33.58 -29.29 -14.12
N TYR A 64 34.82 -29.77 -13.97
CA TYR A 64 35.64 -30.29 -15.06
C TYR A 64 36.05 -31.74 -14.79
N THR A 65 35.91 -32.59 -15.80
CA THR A 65 36.41 -33.97 -15.79
C THR A 65 37.58 -34.07 -16.74
N PHE A 66 38.72 -34.59 -16.26
CA PHE A 66 39.89 -34.86 -17.08
C PHE A 66 39.56 -35.97 -18.09
N THR A 67 39.85 -35.74 -19.37
CA THR A 67 39.52 -36.70 -20.44
C THR A 67 40.73 -37.40 -21.02
N GLY A 68 41.95 -36.99 -20.66
CA GLY A 68 43.18 -37.54 -21.20
C GLY A 68 44.20 -36.49 -21.63
N TRP A 69 45.36 -36.98 -22.08
CA TRP A 69 46.45 -36.14 -22.58
C TRP A 69 46.47 -36.13 -24.11
N TYR A 70 46.73 -34.98 -24.72
CA TYR A 70 46.70 -34.81 -26.17
C TYR A 70 47.98 -34.14 -26.69
N THR A 71 48.36 -34.43 -27.92
CA THR A 71 49.57 -33.87 -28.55
C THR A 71 49.36 -32.47 -29.14
N THR A 72 48.14 -31.93 -29.09
CA THR A 72 47.81 -30.60 -29.62
C THR A 72 47.23 -29.71 -28.52
N ALA A 73 47.53 -28.42 -28.56
CA ALA A 73 47.08 -27.45 -27.56
C ALA A 73 45.55 -27.29 -27.48
N ALA A 74 44.82 -27.64 -28.55
CA ALA A 74 43.36 -27.64 -28.53
C ALA A 74 42.76 -28.83 -27.76
N ALA A 75 43.57 -29.82 -27.39
CA ALA A 75 43.15 -31.06 -26.75
C ALA A 75 42.04 -31.81 -27.52
N THR A 76 42.12 -31.79 -28.85
CA THR A 76 41.20 -32.46 -29.76
C THR A 76 41.91 -33.56 -30.55
N GLY A 77 41.26 -34.70 -30.79
CA GLY A 77 41.80 -35.81 -31.59
C GLY A 77 41.92 -37.11 -30.79
N GLU A 78 42.80 -38.02 -31.23
CA GLU A 78 43.11 -39.24 -30.47
C GLU A 78 43.93 -38.89 -29.21
N GLU A 79 43.56 -39.52 -28.10
CA GLU A 79 44.28 -39.43 -26.83
C GLU A 79 45.69 -40.04 -26.97
N PHE A 80 46.66 -39.39 -26.34
CA PHE A 80 48.03 -39.91 -26.25
C PHE A 80 48.07 -41.12 -25.33
N THR A 81 48.54 -42.26 -25.85
CA THR A 81 48.72 -43.47 -25.05
C THR A 81 50.15 -43.56 -24.52
N PHE A 82 50.30 -43.80 -23.22
CA PHE A 82 51.61 -43.86 -22.55
C PHE A 82 52.49 -45.03 -23.02
N ASP A 83 51.91 -46.01 -23.73
CA ASP A 83 52.63 -47.08 -24.42
C ASP A 83 53.32 -46.64 -25.73
N THR A 84 53.10 -45.39 -26.18
CA THR A 84 53.71 -44.84 -27.39
C THR A 84 55.16 -44.41 -27.12
N PRO A 85 56.16 -44.94 -27.87
CA PRO A 85 57.55 -44.49 -27.75
C PRO A 85 57.72 -43.01 -28.13
N VAL A 86 58.32 -42.22 -27.25
CA VAL A 86 58.61 -40.80 -27.50
C VAL A 86 60.03 -40.62 -28.05
N THR A 87 60.17 -39.93 -29.18
CA THR A 87 61.47 -39.81 -29.91
C THR A 87 61.99 -38.38 -30.04
N ALA A 88 61.23 -37.39 -29.55
CA ALA A 88 61.61 -35.99 -29.49
C ALA A 88 60.93 -35.30 -28.30
N ASP A 89 61.45 -34.13 -27.89
CA ASP A 89 60.79 -33.30 -26.89
C ASP A 89 59.39 -32.91 -27.38
N MET A 90 58.39 -33.01 -26.50
CA MET A 90 57.01 -32.65 -26.82
C MET A 90 56.25 -32.16 -25.60
N THR A 91 55.12 -31.49 -25.85
CA THR A 91 54.18 -31.09 -24.80
C THR A 91 52.90 -31.89 -24.97
N LEU A 92 52.44 -32.49 -23.86
CA LEU A 92 51.12 -33.09 -23.77
C LEU A 92 50.18 -32.10 -23.07
N TYR A 93 49.00 -31.91 -23.63
CA TYR A 93 47.99 -30.96 -23.17
C TYR A 93 46.80 -31.71 -22.60
N ALA A 94 46.37 -31.34 -21.39
CA ALA A 94 45.22 -31.96 -20.74
C ALA A 94 43.90 -31.59 -21.45
N GLY A 95 43.08 -32.58 -21.74
CA GLY A 95 41.69 -32.38 -22.17
C GLY A 95 40.72 -32.36 -21.00
N TRP A 96 39.69 -31.53 -21.12
CA TRP A 96 38.67 -31.33 -20.10
C TRP A 96 37.28 -31.31 -20.73
N THR A 97 36.33 -32.02 -20.11
CA THR A 97 34.89 -31.88 -20.42
C THR A 97 34.21 -31.15 -19.27
N THR A 98 33.36 -30.18 -19.60
CA THR A 98 32.54 -29.47 -18.61
C THR A 98 31.35 -30.31 -18.17
N GLN A 99 30.96 -30.14 -16.92
CA GLN A 99 29.78 -30.75 -16.34
C GLN A 99 28.86 -29.69 -15.75
N VAL A 100 27.57 -29.87 -15.95
CA VAL A 100 26.54 -29.10 -15.25
C VAL A 100 26.43 -29.63 -13.82
N VAL A 101 26.54 -28.73 -12.84
CA VAL A 101 26.56 -29.09 -11.42
C VAL A 101 25.23 -28.76 -10.75
N VAL A 102 24.63 -29.75 -10.09
CA VAL A 102 23.40 -29.57 -9.30
C VAL A 102 23.69 -29.80 -7.82
N ARG A 103 23.56 -28.73 -7.03
CA ARG A 103 23.84 -28.71 -5.59
C ARG A 103 22.54 -28.64 -4.78
N PHE A 104 22.61 -29.12 -3.55
CA PHE A 104 21.48 -29.22 -2.64
C PHE A 104 21.85 -28.57 -1.29
N ASN A 105 21.38 -27.33 -1.07
CA ASN A 105 21.56 -26.61 0.18
C ASN A 105 20.46 -27.02 1.18
N THR A 106 20.82 -27.78 2.21
CA THR A 106 19.87 -28.30 3.20
C THR A 106 19.38 -27.24 4.20
N LYS A 107 19.96 -26.03 4.21
CA LYS A 107 19.78 -25.01 5.26
C LYS A 107 20.01 -25.54 6.69
N THR A 108 20.81 -26.59 6.79
CA THR A 108 21.22 -27.22 8.05
C THR A 108 22.68 -27.63 7.92
N SER A 109 23.24 -28.24 8.97
CA SER A 109 24.57 -28.84 8.89
C SER A 109 24.60 -30.15 8.07
N ALA A 110 23.46 -30.68 7.63
CA ALA A 110 23.40 -31.88 6.81
C ALA A 110 23.91 -31.61 5.39
N SER A 111 24.65 -32.55 4.80
CA SER A 111 25.13 -32.47 3.41
C SER A 111 24.38 -33.45 2.52
N VAL A 112 23.96 -33.01 1.33
CA VAL A 112 23.42 -33.86 0.28
C VAL A 112 24.43 -33.92 -0.87
N PRO A 113 24.73 -35.11 -1.44
CA PRO A 113 25.70 -35.24 -2.52
C PRO A 113 25.35 -34.35 -3.72
N THR A 114 26.37 -33.70 -4.27
CA THR A 114 26.27 -32.95 -5.53
C THR A 114 26.05 -33.94 -6.68
N GLN A 115 25.16 -33.59 -7.62
CA GLN A 115 24.94 -34.36 -8.84
C GLN A 115 25.64 -33.66 -10.02
N TYR A 116 26.28 -34.45 -10.87
CA TYR A 116 27.02 -33.98 -12.05
C TYR A 116 26.37 -34.52 -13.31
N LEU A 117 26.10 -33.65 -14.27
CA LEU A 117 25.48 -33.97 -15.55
C LEU A 117 26.45 -33.68 -16.71
N PRO A 118 26.21 -34.24 -17.91
CA PRO A 118 26.89 -33.81 -19.14
C PRO A 118 26.79 -32.30 -19.38
N SER A 119 27.66 -31.78 -20.26
CA SER A 119 27.76 -30.35 -20.58
C SER A 119 26.48 -29.73 -21.16
N GLU A 120 25.69 -30.55 -21.86
CA GLU A 120 24.40 -30.22 -22.45
C GLU A 120 23.24 -30.30 -21.44
N GLY A 121 23.53 -30.72 -20.20
CA GLY A 121 22.55 -30.96 -19.16
C GLY A 121 22.04 -32.40 -19.10
N GLY A 122 20.93 -32.58 -18.40
CA GLY A 122 20.25 -33.86 -18.26
C GLY A 122 19.27 -33.91 -17.09
N SER A 123 18.85 -35.13 -16.79
CA SER A 123 17.81 -35.43 -15.80
C SER A 123 18.42 -35.71 -14.42
N VAL A 124 18.01 -34.93 -13.42
CA VAL A 124 18.40 -35.06 -12.01
C VAL A 124 17.35 -35.89 -11.27
N SER A 125 17.76 -36.85 -10.45
CA SER A 125 16.85 -37.61 -9.59
C SER A 125 16.75 -36.99 -8.19
N ALA A 126 15.61 -37.17 -7.52
CA ALA A 126 15.42 -36.69 -6.15
C ALA A 126 16.48 -37.31 -5.21
N PRO A 127 17.21 -36.51 -4.41
CA PRO A 127 18.05 -37.06 -3.36
C PRO A 127 17.19 -37.60 -2.22
N THR A 128 17.77 -38.40 -1.33
CA THR A 128 17.12 -38.76 -0.07
C THR A 128 16.75 -37.49 0.71
N PRO A 129 15.49 -37.33 1.14
CA PRO A 129 15.08 -36.17 1.93
C PRO A 129 15.98 -35.98 3.15
N PRO A 130 16.53 -34.78 3.40
CA PRO A 130 17.23 -34.49 4.64
C PRO A 130 16.23 -34.54 5.81
N THR A 131 16.75 -34.57 7.05
CA THR A 131 15.94 -34.51 8.27
C THR A 131 16.33 -33.32 9.14
N ARG A 132 15.35 -32.76 9.86
CA ARG A 132 15.53 -31.68 10.83
C ARG A 132 14.56 -31.90 11.99
N GLU A 133 15.08 -32.05 13.20
CA GLU A 133 14.25 -32.33 14.38
C GLU A 133 13.23 -31.22 14.64
N GLY A 134 11.96 -31.58 14.82
CA GLY A 134 10.85 -30.64 15.04
C GLY A 134 10.29 -29.99 13.77
N TYR A 135 10.79 -30.37 12.58
CA TYR A 135 10.35 -29.82 11.29
C TYR A 135 9.95 -30.93 10.32
N ARG A 136 9.01 -30.61 9.41
CA ARG A 136 8.72 -31.40 8.21
C ARG A 136 9.49 -30.84 7.02
N PHE A 137 10.02 -31.74 6.20
CA PHE A 137 10.68 -31.39 4.95
C PHE A 137 9.62 -31.06 3.88
N GLY A 138 9.58 -29.81 3.42
CA GLY A 138 8.60 -29.33 2.44
C GLY A 138 9.02 -29.52 0.98
N GLY A 139 10.26 -29.97 0.73
CA GLY A 139 10.79 -30.22 -0.61
C GLY A 139 12.00 -29.36 -0.98
N TRP A 140 12.41 -29.47 -2.24
CA TRP A 140 13.53 -28.73 -2.84
C TRP A 140 12.99 -27.64 -3.76
N PHE A 141 13.62 -26.48 -3.77
CA PHE A 141 13.16 -25.31 -4.52
C PHE A 141 14.35 -24.56 -5.11
N ARG A 142 14.13 -23.75 -6.15
CA ARG A 142 15.20 -23.08 -6.89
C ARG A 142 15.77 -21.86 -6.17
N GLY A 143 14.98 -21.17 -5.35
CA GLY A 143 15.46 -19.99 -4.62
C GLY A 143 14.80 -19.80 -3.27
N LYS A 144 13.51 -19.43 -3.27
CA LYS A 144 12.82 -18.87 -2.08
C LYS A 144 11.54 -19.64 -1.76
N ALA A 145 11.76 -20.93 -1.63
CA ALA A 145 10.83 -22.00 -1.34
C ALA A 145 9.69 -21.72 -0.35
N GLY A 146 8.42 -21.91 -0.72
CA GLY A 146 7.28 -22.04 0.22
C GLY A 146 7.01 -20.85 1.17
N LEU A 147 7.84 -19.82 1.07
CA LEU A 147 7.83 -18.58 1.82
C LEU A 147 7.28 -17.43 0.97
N THR A 148 7.18 -17.62 -0.35
CA THR A 148 6.56 -16.68 -1.27
C THR A 148 5.52 -17.39 -2.13
N TRP A 149 4.47 -16.67 -2.46
CA TRP A 149 3.35 -17.09 -3.30
C TRP A 149 3.74 -17.29 -4.77
N LEU A 150 4.96 -16.92 -5.14
CA LEU A 150 5.47 -17.02 -6.50
C LEU A 150 5.96 -18.45 -6.80
N GLU A 151 6.72 -19.05 -5.88
CA GLU A 151 7.21 -20.45 -5.98
C GLU A 151 6.48 -21.34 -4.93
N PRO A 152 5.16 -21.56 -5.07
CA PRO A 152 4.35 -22.19 -4.02
C PRO A 152 4.58 -23.71 -3.89
N GLN A 153 5.25 -24.33 -4.87
CA GLN A 153 5.44 -25.78 -4.94
C GLN A 153 6.90 -26.14 -5.13
N ALA A 154 7.32 -27.25 -4.52
CA ALA A 154 8.66 -27.80 -4.68
C ALA A 154 8.90 -28.24 -6.13
N VAL A 155 10.17 -28.28 -6.54
CA VAL A 155 10.54 -28.85 -7.83
C VAL A 155 10.14 -30.33 -7.89
N SER A 156 9.55 -30.72 -9.01
CA SER A 156 9.24 -32.12 -9.30
C SER A 156 10.48 -32.82 -9.81
N PHE A 157 10.69 -34.05 -9.35
CA PHE A 157 11.72 -34.95 -9.87
C PHE A 157 11.08 -36.06 -10.72
N PRO A 158 11.76 -36.55 -11.76
CA PRO A 158 13.09 -36.10 -12.21
C PRO A 158 13.08 -34.68 -12.78
N LEU A 159 14.13 -33.92 -12.50
CA LEU A 159 14.26 -32.50 -12.85
C LEU A 159 15.23 -32.35 -14.02
N GLU A 160 14.78 -31.81 -15.15
CA GLU A 160 15.65 -31.48 -16.27
C GLU A 160 16.42 -30.19 -16.01
N VAL A 161 17.73 -30.24 -16.22
CA VAL A 161 18.65 -29.12 -15.93
C VAL A 161 19.65 -28.99 -17.07
N THR A 162 19.75 -27.80 -17.68
CA THR A 162 20.67 -27.48 -18.78
C THR A 162 21.84 -26.58 -18.37
N ALA A 163 21.82 -26.05 -17.15
CA ALA A 163 22.88 -25.20 -16.59
C ALA A 163 22.97 -25.41 -15.07
N GLY A 164 24.12 -25.10 -14.46
CA GLY A 164 24.35 -25.36 -13.04
C GLY A 164 23.29 -24.72 -12.14
N LEU A 165 22.86 -25.46 -11.12
CA LEU A 165 21.72 -25.10 -10.27
C LEU A 165 22.00 -25.45 -8.80
N THR A 166 21.63 -24.57 -7.87
CA THR A 166 21.53 -24.92 -6.46
C THR A 166 20.06 -24.95 -6.05
N LEU A 167 19.62 -26.08 -5.49
CA LEU A 167 18.30 -26.24 -4.89
C LEU A 167 18.38 -26.08 -3.38
N PHE A 168 17.38 -25.44 -2.78
CA PHE A 168 17.31 -25.14 -1.36
C PHE A 168 16.21 -25.96 -0.69
N ALA A 169 16.52 -26.54 0.47
CA ALA A 169 15.55 -27.25 1.29
C ALA A 169 14.58 -26.27 1.96
N TYR A 170 13.31 -26.65 2.00
CA TYR A 170 12.27 -25.94 2.74
C TYR A 170 11.84 -26.72 3.98
N TRP A 171 11.70 -26.01 5.09
CA TRP A 171 11.41 -26.58 6.40
C TRP A 171 10.23 -25.89 7.04
N GLU A 172 9.23 -26.67 7.43
CA GLU A 172 8.07 -26.16 8.14
C GLU A 172 8.06 -26.74 9.55
N PRO A 173 7.90 -25.94 10.61
CA PRO A 173 7.82 -26.47 11.96
C PRO A 173 6.60 -27.37 12.11
N LEU A 174 6.76 -28.46 12.88
CA LEU A 174 5.64 -29.33 13.24
C LEU A 174 4.68 -28.64 14.24
N ASN A 175 5.17 -27.65 14.99
CA ASN A 175 4.37 -26.81 15.87
C ASN A 175 4.82 -25.35 15.74
N SER A 176 4.04 -24.55 15.01
CA SER A 176 4.31 -23.13 14.74
C SER A 176 4.48 -22.30 16.02
N LYS A 177 3.74 -22.61 17.11
CA LYS A 177 3.82 -21.88 18.38
C LYS A 177 5.13 -22.12 19.13
N ALA A 178 5.70 -23.31 19.00
CA ALA A 178 6.88 -23.71 19.77
C ALA A 178 8.19 -23.08 19.25
N VAL A 179 8.21 -22.56 18.02
CA VAL A 179 9.42 -22.01 17.40
C VAL A 179 9.78 -20.64 17.98
N ASN A 180 11.06 -20.44 18.29
CA ASN A 180 11.61 -19.12 18.58
C ASN A 180 12.34 -18.62 17.33
N TYR A 181 12.00 -17.42 16.89
CA TYR A 181 12.66 -16.76 15.78
C TYR A 181 13.66 -15.73 16.29
N ALA A 182 14.72 -15.49 15.52
CA ALA A 182 15.68 -14.46 15.86
C ALA A 182 15.12 -13.05 15.55
N ASP A 183 15.72 -12.01 16.11
CA ASP A 183 15.34 -10.61 15.83
C ASP A 183 15.40 -10.30 14.32
N ALA A 184 16.36 -10.88 13.62
CA ALA A 184 16.52 -10.74 12.16
C ALA A 184 15.32 -11.27 11.35
N GLU A 185 14.51 -12.16 11.94
CA GLU A 185 13.33 -12.81 11.34
C GLU A 185 12.00 -12.28 11.91
N THR A 186 12.06 -11.27 12.79
CA THR A 186 10.92 -10.81 13.60
C THR A 186 10.57 -9.37 13.24
N TYR A 187 9.32 -9.15 12.85
CA TYR A 187 8.78 -7.82 12.60
C TYR A 187 8.12 -7.27 13.88
N THR A 188 8.62 -6.15 14.39
CA THR A 188 8.20 -5.63 15.70
C THR A 188 7.47 -4.30 15.56
N THR A 189 6.29 -4.20 16.16
CA THR A 189 5.47 -2.99 16.28
C THR A 189 5.24 -2.64 17.75
N SER A 190 4.54 -1.55 18.03
CA SER A 190 4.20 -1.16 19.40
C SER A 190 2.79 -0.57 19.53
N VAL A 191 2.22 -0.68 20.73
CA VAL A 191 1.04 0.05 21.19
C VAL A 191 1.32 0.68 22.55
N THR A 192 0.50 1.64 22.99
CA THR A 192 0.66 2.30 24.28
C THR A 192 0.00 1.53 25.43
N GLU A 193 0.56 1.59 26.64
CA GLU A 193 -0.02 1.04 27.85
C GLU A 193 -1.39 1.69 28.11
N GLY A 194 -2.46 0.89 28.07
CA GLY A 194 -3.86 1.37 28.10
C GLY A 194 -4.64 1.12 26.82
N THR A 195 -3.98 0.73 25.72
CA THR A 195 -4.66 0.16 24.56
C THR A 195 -5.32 -1.17 24.98
N SER A 196 -6.65 -1.22 24.95
CA SER A 196 -7.35 -2.48 25.18
C SER A 196 -7.10 -3.43 24.00
N LEU A 197 -6.65 -4.64 24.30
CA LEU A 197 -6.43 -5.70 23.31
C LEU A 197 -7.41 -6.83 23.58
N ILE A 198 -8.61 -6.73 23.00
CA ILE A 198 -9.64 -7.78 23.08
C ILE A 198 -9.77 -8.41 21.69
N LEU A 199 -9.13 -9.57 21.51
CA LEU A 199 -9.12 -10.29 20.24
C LEU A 199 -10.33 -11.22 20.08
N ASN A 200 -11.50 -10.75 20.53
CA ASN A 200 -12.77 -11.48 20.42
C ASN A 200 -13.59 -10.92 19.25
N PRO A 201 -13.77 -11.66 18.14
CA PRO A 201 -14.46 -11.16 16.95
C PRO A 201 -15.95 -10.86 17.15
N LEU A 202 -16.54 -11.28 18.27
CA LEU A 202 -17.96 -11.06 18.58
C LEU A 202 -18.20 -9.73 19.33
N THR A 203 -17.18 -9.17 19.99
CA THR A 203 -17.37 -8.05 20.94
C THR A 203 -16.42 -6.87 20.76
N TYR A 204 -15.34 -7.00 19.98
CA TYR A 204 -14.37 -5.91 19.77
C TYR A 204 -15.00 -4.66 19.13
N GLN A 205 -14.41 -3.49 19.40
CA GLN A 205 -14.99 -2.18 19.04
C GLN A 205 -14.04 -1.26 18.25
N TRP A 206 -12.73 -1.48 18.28
CA TRP A 206 -11.76 -0.59 17.64
C TRP A 206 -11.05 -1.25 16.46
N SER A 207 -10.31 -0.43 15.70
CA SER A 207 -9.69 -0.79 14.42
C SER A 207 -8.33 -1.50 14.54
N HIS A 208 -7.62 -1.38 15.67
CA HIS A 208 -6.34 -2.08 15.87
C HIS A 208 -6.55 -3.56 16.18
N GLU A 209 -7.60 -3.94 16.92
CA GLU A 209 -7.93 -5.36 17.12
C GLU A 209 -8.39 -6.02 15.82
N ASP A 210 -9.00 -5.26 14.90
CA ASP A 210 -9.34 -5.73 13.56
C ASP A 210 -8.11 -6.29 12.83
N ALA A 211 -7.02 -5.52 12.79
CA ALA A 211 -5.78 -5.93 12.13
C ALA A 211 -5.18 -7.20 12.75
N PHE A 212 -5.22 -7.34 14.08
CA PHE A 212 -4.73 -8.54 14.76
C PHE A 212 -5.66 -9.74 14.58
N ILE A 213 -6.98 -9.55 14.56
CA ILE A 213 -7.94 -10.62 14.31
C ILE A 213 -7.84 -11.10 12.85
N ASP A 214 -7.59 -10.21 11.89
CA ASP A 214 -7.36 -10.58 10.49
C ASP A 214 -6.10 -11.44 10.32
N MET A 215 -5.08 -11.25 11.16
CA MET A 215 -3.92 -12.15 11.21
C MET A 215 -4.29 -13.56 11.72
N LEU A 216 -5.28 -13.66 12.60
CA LEU A 216 -5.68 -14.90 13.29
C LEU A 216 -6.85 -15.65 12.61
N SER A 217 -7.47 -15.03 11.60
CA SER A 217 -8.61 -15.59 10.89
C SER A 217 -8.34 -15.70 9.39
N THR A 218 -9.20 -16.44 8.71
CA THR A 218 -9.13 -16.65 7.26
C THR A 218 -10.45 -16.23 6.64
N SER A 219 -10.42 -15.25 5.74
CA SER A 219 -11.56 -14.90 4.90
C SER A 219 -11.83 -15.97 3.84
N LEU A 220 -13.08 -16.10 3.41
CA LEU A 220 -13.42 -16.99 2.28
C LEU A 220 -12.81 -16.48 0.98
N TYR A 221 -12.82 -15.17 0.78
CA TYR A 221 -12.36 -14.47 -0.42
C TYR A 221 -11.45 -13.31 -0.03
N THR A 222 -10.48 -12.97 -0.88
CA THR A 222 -9.64 -11.77 -0.74
C THR A 222 -9.28 -11.22 -2.11
N THR A 223 -8.65 -10.05 -2.18
CA THR A 223 -8.21 -9.43 -3.43
C THR A 223 -6.74 -9.72 -3.71
N GLU A 224 -6.38 -9.71 -4.99
CA GLU A 224 -5.00 -9.79 -5.45
C GLU A 224 -4.81 -8.95 -6.72
N VAL A 225 -3.61 -8.40 -6.94
CA VAL A 225 -3.19 -7.78 -8.19
C VAL A 225 -3.49 -8.71 -9.35
N ASP A 226 -4.13 -8.18 -10.39
CA ASP A 226 -4.19 -8.84 -11.67
C ASP A 226 -2.89 -8.60 -12.45
N TRP A 227 -1.86 -9.37 -12.10
CA TRP A 227 -0.54 -9.25 -12.74
C TRP A 227 -0.58 -9.55 -14.24
N ALA A 228 -1.50 -10.40 -14.70
CA ALA A 228 -1.64 -10.69 -16.12
C ALA A 228 -2.14 -9.46 -16.88
N LYS A 229 -3.14 -8.77 -16.30
CA LYS A 229 -3.62 -7.49 -16.83
C LYS A 229 -2.54 -6.41 -16.77
N ALA A 230 -1.87 -6.24 -15.62
CA ALA A 230 -0.81 -5.24 -15.47
C ALA A 230 0.31 -5.40 -16.50
N ILE A 231 0.71 -6.64 -16.80
CA ILE A 231 1.72 -6.93 -17.84
C ILE A 231 1.17 -6.67 -19.24
N ALA A 232 -0.07 -7.09 -19.52
CA ALA A 232 -0.70 -6.86 -20.82
C ALA A 232 -0.88 -5.37 -21.13
N ASP A 233 -1.20 -4.57 -20.12
CA ASP A 233 -1.39 -3.12 -20.22
C ASP A 233 -0.04 -2.36 -20.17
N GLY A 234 1.08 -3.06 -19.96
CA GLY A 234 2.41 -2.46 -19.89
C GLY A 234 2.74 -1.76 -18.57
N ALA A 235 1.86 -1.80 -17.57
CA ALA A 235 2.08 -1.24 -16.24
C ALA A 235 3.17 -1.98 -15.42
N ALA A 236 3.49 -3.22 -15.81
CA ALA A 236 4.60 -4.01 -15.28
C ALA A 236 5.26 -4.86 -16.37
N ASP A 237 6.54 -5.16 -16.23
CA ASP A 237 7.23 -6.09 -17.14
C ASP A 237 7.15 -7.55 -16.67
N TYR A 238 7.00 -7.76 -15.35
CA TYR A 238 6.86 -9.08 -14.75
C TYR A 238 6.07 -9.01 -13.42
N ILE A 239 5.72 -10.19 -12.87
CA ILE A 239 5.00 -10.29 -11.60
C ILE A 239 5.84 -9.70 -10.46
N GLY A 240 5.29 -8.72 -9.74
CA GLY A 240 5.97 -8.03 -8.65
C GLY A 240 6.78 -6.80 -9.06
N ASP A 241 6.73 -6.42 -10.34
CA ASP A 241 7.38 -5.22 -10.83
C ASP A 241 6.53 -3.98 -10.53
N PHE A 242 7.07 -3.06 -9.73
CA PHE A 242 6.48 -1.76 -9.42
C PHE A 242 7.32 -0.60 -9.96
N THR A 243 8.37 -0.87 -10.76
CA THR A 243 9.34 0.15 -11.21
C THR A 243 8.68 1.28 -11.98
N LYS A 244 7.74 0.96 -12.89
CA LYS A 244 7.01 1.99 -13.66
C LYS A 244 6.11 2.89 -12.83
N VAL A 245 5.65 2.43 -11.66
CA VAL A 245 4.93 3.30 -10.70
C VAL A 245 5.90 4.14 -9.89
N VAL A 246 7.08 3.60 -9.53
CA VAL A 246 8.17 4.39 -8.91
C VAL A 246 8.60 5.52 -9.85
N ASP A 247 8.72 5.22 -11.14
CA ASP A 247 9.14 6.16 -12.18
C ASP A 247 8.01 7.09 -12.65
N ARG A 248 6.81 6.99 -12.06
CA ARG A 248 5.62 7.81 -12.37
C ARG A 248 5.13 7.70 -13.82
N GLU A 249 5.38 6.57 -14.48
CA GLU A 249 4.79 6.25 -15.79
C GLU A 249 3.34 5.77 -15.64
N PHE A 250 3.03 5.08 -14.54
CA PHE A 250 1.71 4.59 -14.19
C PHE A 250 1.37 4.93 -12.74
N SER A 251 0.09 4.99 -12.42
CA SER A 251 -0.34 4.99 -11.03
C SER A 251 -0.32 3.59 -10.40
N ILE A 252 -0.26 3.53 -9.07
CA ILE A 252 -0.44 2.27 -8.32
C ILE A 252 -1.82 1.63 -8.60
N GLU A 253 -2.84 2.41 -8.93
CA GLU A 253 -4.17 1.93 -9.33
C GLU A 253 -4.21 1.30 -10.74
N ALA A 254 -3.16 1.45 -11.55
CA ALA A 254 -3.02 0.70 -12.81
C ALA A 254 -2.86 -0.80 -12.54
N PHE A 255 -2.37 -1.17 -11.35
CA PHE A 255 -2.44 -2.52 -10.83
C PHE A 255 -3.85 -2.82 -10.33
N ASP A 256 -4.77 -3.06 -11.27
CA ASP A 256 -6.13 -3.52 -10.97
C ASP A 256 -6.09 -4.81 -10.13
N TYR A 257 -7.21 -5.12 -9.48
CA TYR A 257 -7.31 -6.27 -8.59
C TYR A 257 -8.45 -7.21 -8.97
N ARG A 258 -8.25 -8.49 -8.69
CA ARG A 258 -9.24 -9.56 -8.82
C ARG A 258 -9.55 -10.18 -7.47
N GLN A 259 -10.79 -10.63 -7.30
CA GLN A 259 -11.15 -11.47 -6.16
C GLN A 259 -10.58 -12.88 -6.38
N ILE A 260 -9.99 -13.45 -5.32
CA ILE A 260 -9.46 -14.81 -5.27
C ILE A 260 -10.09 -15.57 -4.11
N LYS A 261 -10.14 -16.89 -4.25
CA LYS A 261 -10.69 -17.81 -3.26
C LYS A 261 -9.58 -18.25 -2.30
N VAL A 262 -9.77 -18.00 -1.01
CA VAL A 262 -8.79 -18.37 0.04
C VAL A 262 -9.35 -19.47 0.91
N GLY A 263 -10.41 -19.19 1.69
CA GLY A 263 -11.11 -20.19 2.51
C GLY A 263 -12.22 -20.96 1.78
N ALA A 264 -12.58 -20.54 0.56
CA ALA A 264 -13.64 -21.15 -0.24
C ALA A 264 -13.10 -21.97 -1.43
N THR A 265 -13.91 -22.90 -1.94
CA THR A 265 -13.65 -23.59 -3.23
C THR A 265 -14.33 -22.91 -4.42
N ASN A 266 -15.39 -22.15 -4.17
CA ASN A 266 -16.25 -21.49 -5.15
C ASN A 266 -16.61 -20.08 -4.68
N PHE A 267 -16.90 -19.17 -5.62
CA PHE A 267 -17.61 -17.93 -5.29
C PHE A 267 -19.06 -18.27 -4.89
N PRO A 268 -19.81 -17.35 -4.25
CA PRO A 268 -21.16 -17.63 -3.81
C PRO A 268 -22.04 -18.12 -4.96
N ILE A 269 -22.71 -19.26 -4.76
CA ILE A 269 -23.58 -19.90 -5.75
C ILE A 269 -25.01 -19.47 -5.46
N ASP A 270 -25.71 -18.95 -6.46
CA ASP A 270 -27.09 -18.48 -6.32
C ASP A 270 -28.11 -19.63 -6.14
N ALA A 271 -29.40 -19.28 -6.08
CA ALA A 271 -30.49 -20.25 -5.93
C ALA A 271 -30.66 -21.19 -7.15
N ASP A 272 -30.16 -20.79 -8.32
CA ASP A 272 -30.26 -21.53 -9.58
C ASP A 272 -29.01 -22.39 -9.84
N GLY A 273 -27.98 -22.29 -8.99
CA GLY A 273 -26.75 -23.09 -9.07
C GLY A 273 -25.60 -22.42 -9.83
N ASN A 274 -25.62 -21.10 -10.04
CA ASN A 274 -24.62 -20.37 -10.82
C ASN A 274 -23.65 -19.56 -9.95
N GLU A 275 -22.36 -19.55 -10.34
CA GLU A 275 -21.30 -18.70 -9.74
C GLU A 275 -21.13 -17.36 -10.46
N HIS A 276 -21.76 -17.15 -11.61
CA HIS A 276 -21.66 -15.91 -12.41
C HIS A 276 -20.21 -15.47 -12.69
N LEU A 277 -19.43 -16.41 -13.22
CA LEU A 277 -18.02 -16.17 -13.54
C LEU A 277 -17.86 -15.52 -14.91
N THR A 278 -16.75 -14.81 -15.07
CA THR A 278 -16.24 -14.36 -16.37
C THR A 278 -15.91 -15.57 -17.28
N PRO A 279 -15.74 -15.37 -18.61
CA PRO A 279 -15.42 -16.46 -19.54
C PRO A 279 -14.12 -17.22 -19.22
N ASP A 280 -13.15 -16.57 -18.57
CA ASP A 280 -11.90 -17.16 -18.08
C ASP A 280 -12.04 -17.86 -16.71
N GLY A 281 -13.23 -17.84 -16.11
CA GLY A 281 -13.55 -18.51 -14.85
C GLY A 281 -13.20 -17.70 -13.60
N GLY A 282 -12.93 -16.40 -13.74
CA GLY A 282 -12.70 -15.47 -12.64
C GLY A 282 -14.00 -14.85 -12.09
N TYR A 283 -13.90 -14.14 -10.97
CA TYR A 283 -15.01 -13.38 -10.40
C TYR A 283 -15.36 -12.17 -11.26
N ASP A 284 -16.62 -12.03 -11.66
CA ASP A 284 -17.10 -10.88 -12.41
C ASP A 284 -17.43 -9.69 -11.48
N ARG A 285 -16.40 -8.92 -11.13
CA ARG A 285 -16.53 -7.76 -10.22
C ARG A 285 -17.50 -6.71 -10.75
N LEU A 286 -17.59 -6.52 -12.06
CA LEU A 286 -18.42 -5.47 -12.68
C LEU A 286 -19.90 -5.82 -12.61
N ASN A 287 -20.27 -7.09 -12.85
CA ASN A 287 -21.66 -7.54 -12.81
C ASN A 287 -22.12 -8.00 -11.41
N ALA A 288 -21.22 -8.38 -10.51
CA ALA A 288 -21.57 -8.85 -9.17
C ALA A 288 -22.53 -7.95 -8.34
N PRO A 289 -22.51 -6.61 -8.46
CA PRO A 289 -23.49 -5.74 -7.80
C PRO A 289 -24.92 -5.86 -8.33
N THR A 290 -25.10 -6.29 -9.59
CA THR A 290 -26.42 -6.38 -10.26
C THR A 290 -27.01 -7.79 -10.18
N ILE A 291 -26.18 -8.80 -9.98
CA ILE A 291 -26.58 -10.19 -9.80
C ILE A 291 -27.17 -10.37 -8.39
N ASN A 292 -28.49 -10.56 -8.30
CA ASN A 292 -29.21 -10.65 -7.03
C ASN A 292 -29.84 -12.03 -6.81
N SER A 293 -29.77 -12.53 -5.58
CA SER A 293 -30.44 -13.77 -5.16
C SER A 293 -30.99 -13.64 -3.73
N THR A 294 -32.03 -14.41 -3.41
CA THR A 294 -32.57 -14.54 -2.04
C THR A 294 -31.88 -15.63 -1.23
N SER A 295 -30.97 -16.39 -1.84
CA SER A 295 -30.09 -17.31 -1.12
C SER A 295 -28.75 -17.47 -1.82
N TRP A 296 -27.71 -17.70 -1.02
CA TRP A 296 -26.35 -17.90 -1.49
C TRP A 296 -25.73 -19.10 -0.78
N THR A 297 -25.14 -20.01 -1.56
CA THR A 297 -24.45 -21.20 -1.08
C THR A 297 -22.94 -20.96 -1.06
N TYR A 298 -22.30 -21.35 0.04
CA TYR A 298 -20.87 -21.20 0.29
C TYR A 298 -20.23 -22.57 0.47
N ASN A 299 -19.13 -22.82 -0.25
CA ASN A 299 -18.37 -24.07 -0.18
C ASN A 299 -17.00 -23.81 0.46
N ILE A 300 -16.77 -24.46 1.60
CA ILE A 300 -15.59 -24.32 2.44
C ILE A 300 -14.48 -25.26 1.94
N ARG A 301 -13.24 -24.80 1.99
CA ARG A 301 -12.08 -25.65 1.74
C ARG A 301 -11.93 -26.73 2.82
N GLN A 302 -11.60 -27.95 2.38
CA GLN A 302 -11.50 -29.11 3.27
C GLN A 302 -10.22 -29.13 4.12
N ASP A 303 -9.19 -28.40 3.71
CA ASP A 303 -7.91 -28.28 4.40
C ASP A 303 -7.89 -27.15 5.44
N MET A 304 -8.98 -26.40 5.60
CA MET A 304 -9.11 -25.42 6.68
C MET A 304 -9.24 -26.11 8.04
N LYS A 305 -8.40 -25.65 8.97
CA LYS A 305 -8.38 -26.13 10.35
C LYS A 305 -7.91 -25.03 11.30
N PHE A 306 -8.36 -25.11 12.54
CA PHE A 306 -7.75 -24.37 13.63
C PHE A 306 -6.33 -24.87 13.89
N GLU A 307 -5.53 -24.05 14.56
CA GLU A 307 -4.12 -24.30 14.90
C GLU A 307 -3.90 -25.57 15.75
N ASP A 308 -4.93 -26.10 16.39
CA ASP A 308 -4.89 -27.37 17.14
C ASP A 308 -5.27 -28.60 16.27
N GLY A 309 -5.60 -28.37 15.00
CA GLY A 309 -5.98 -29.38 14.03
C GLY A 309 -7.48 -29.63 13.90
N LEU A 310 -8.34 -28.94 14.66
CA LEU A 310 -9.79 -29.07 14.51
C LEU A 310 -10.23 -28.57 13.13
N ALA A 311 -10.84 -29.44 12.33
CA ALA A 311 -11.34 -29.09 11.00
C ALA A 311 -12.42 -28.00 11.05
N ILE A 312 -12.39 -27.09 10.08
CA ILE A 312 -13.41 -26.04 9.93
C ILE A 312 -14.47 -26.53 8.95
N THR A 313 -15.70 -26.62 9.43
CA THR A 313 -16.84 -27.20 8.70
C THR A 313 -18.05 -26.26 8.75
N ALA A 314 -19.12 -26.61 8.06
CA ALA A 314 -20.40 -25.91 8.17
C ALA A 314 -20.93 -25.85 9.61
N ASP A 315 -20.57 -26.81 10.46
CA ASP A 315 -20.89 -26.78 11.90
C ASP A 315 -20.17 -25.64 12.63
N THR A 316 -18.93 -25.32 12.25
CA THR A 316 -18.17 -24.19 12.81
C THR A 316 -18.83 -22.86 12.49
N TYR A 317 -19.28 -22.68 11.23
CA TYR A 317 -20.01 -21.49 10.79
C TYR A 317 -21.36 -21.37 11.50
N GLU A 318 -22.12 -22.47 11.60
CA GLU A 318 -23.38 -22.51 12.33
C GLU A 318 -23.18 -22.13 13.81
N TYR A 319 -22.19 -22.72 14.46
CA TYR A 319 -21.86 -22.44 15.86
C TYR A 319 -21.51 -20.96 16.06
N THR A 320 -20.65 -20.42 15.20
CA THR A 320 -20.22 -19.01 15.27
C THR A 320 -21.40 -18.06 15.08
N LEU A 321 -22.27 -18.29 14.09
CA LEU A 321 -23.45 -17.46 13.88
C LEU A 321 -24.42 -17.51 15.07
N LYS A 322 -24.56 -18.69 15.71
CA LYS A 322 -25.31 -18.79 16.97
C LYS A 322 -24.72 -17.93 18.06
N GLN A 323 -23.39 -17.84 18.18
CA GLN A 323 -22.75 -16.98 19.19
C GLN A 323 -22.94 -15.51 18.87
N TYR A 324 -22.79 -15.08 17.60
CA TYR A 324 -23.13 -13.72 17.19
C TYR A 324 -24.57 -13.36 17.57
N LEU A 325 -25.52 -14.24 17.28
CA LEU A 325 -26.94 -13.98 17.46
C LEU A 325 -27.47 -14.39 18.84
N ASP A 326 -26.63 -14.80 19.78
CA ASP A 326 -27.07 -15.28 21.09
C ASP A 326 -27.78 -14.15 21.86
N PRO A 327 -29.06 -14.34 22.25
CA PRO A 327 -29.85 -13.30 22.88
C PRO A 327 -29.40 -12.95 24.29
N GLN A 328 -28.70 -13.87 24.98
CA GLN A 328 -28.19 -13.66 26.34
C GLN A 328 -26.82 -13.01 26.33
N GLN A 329 -25.92 -13.44 25.44
CA GLN A 329 -24.56 -12.88 25.34
C GLN A 329 -24.56 -11.43 24.86
N ASN A 330 -25.58 -11.04 24.09
CA ASN A 330 -25.77 -9.67 23.62
C ASN A 330 -24.54 -9.07 22.89
N ASN A 331 -23.89 -9.90 22.07
CA ASN A 331 -22.63 -9.55 21.39
C ASN A 331 -22.78 -8.30 20.51
N TYR A 332 -21.85 -7.36 20.68
CA TYR A 332 -21.88 -6.05 20.01
C TYR A 332 -21.87 -6.18 18.49
N ARG A 333 -21.03 -7.06 17.93
CA ARG A 333 -20.86 -7.27 16.48
C ARG A 333 -21.99 -8.09 15.84
N SER A 334 -23.04 -8.42 16.59
CA SER A 334 -24.21 -9.13 16.07
C SER A 334 -24.92 -8.40 14.92
N THR A 335 -24.83 -7.06 14.88
CA THR A 335 -25.41 -6.19 13.84
C THR A 335 -24.94 -6.50 12.43
N ILE A 336 -23.79 -7.18 12.26
CA ILE A 336 -23.27 -7.56 10.94
C ILE A 336 -24.15 -8.64 10.28
N PHE A 337 -24.89 -9.44 11.07
CA PHE A 337 -25.62 -10.62 10.60
C PHE A 337 -27.14 -10.50 10.66
N TYR A 338 -27.68 -9.32 10.94
CA TYR A 338 -29.11 -9.07 10.85
C TYR A 338 -29.42 -7.65 10.35
N GLN A 339 -30.64 -7.46 9.88
CA GLN A 339 -31.22 -6.14 9.63
C GLN A 339 -32.59 -6.06 10.29
N ASP A 340 -32.99 -4.86 10.72
CA ASP A 340 -34.32 -4.55 11.24
C ASP A 340 -34.68 -3.08 11.00
N GLY A 341 -35.76 -2.58 11.61
CA GLY A 341 -36.19 -1.17 11.45
C GLY A 341 -35.21 -0.11 11.99
N SER A 342 -34.18 -0.51 12.73
CA SER A 342 -33.12 0.35 13.28
C SER A 342 -31.73 0.03 12.73
N GLU A 343 -31.46 -1.23 12.37
CA GLU A 343 -30.18 -1.69 11.81
C GLU A 343 -30.34 -1.99 10.31
N THR A 344 -29.72 -1.17 9.46
CA THR A 344 -29.88 -1.26 8.00
C THR A 344 -28.66 -1.85 7.28
N ASN A 345 -27.52 -2.02 7.96
CA ASN A 345 -26.24 -2.29 7.32
C ASN A 345 -25.83 -3.77 7.36
N GLY A 346 -26.41 -4.57 8.25
CA GLY A 346 -26.09 -5.99 8.37
C GLY A 346 -26.63 -6.87 7.25
N ALA A 347 -26.39 -8.18 7.34
CA ALA A 347 -26.97 -9.15 6.43
C ALA A 347 -28.47 -9.35 6.71
N PRO A 348 -29.38 -9.25 5.72
CA PRO A 348 -30.82 -9.46 5.92
C PRO A 348 -31.17 -10.96 5.98
N ILE A 349 -30.48 -11.71 6.85
CA ILE A 349 -30.70 -13.16 7.04
C ILE A 349 -32.09 -13.35 7.64
N VAL A 350 -32.85 -14.30 7.07
CA VAL A 350 -34.19 -14.65 7.55
C VAL A 350 -34.17 -14.93 9.05
N ASN A 351 -35.06 -14.25 9.81
CA ASN A 351 -35.28 -14.42 11.25
C ASN A 351 -34.07 -14.18 12.17
N ALA A 352 -32.96 -13.61 11.67
CA ALA A 352 -31.77 -13.38 12.49
C ALA A 352 -31.97 -12.32 13.57
N ALA A 353 -32.63 -11.20 13.24
CA ALA A 353 -32.93 -10.13 14.19
C ALA A 353 -33.92 -10.60 15.27
N GLU A 354 -34.94 -11.34 14.86
CA GLU A 354 -35.98 -11.88 15.73
C GLU A 354 -35.44 -12.95 16.68
N TYR A 355 -34.53 -13.80 16.19
CA TYR A 355 -33.79 -14.75 17.03
C TYR A 355 -32.92 -14.02 18.06
N ARG A 356 -32.19 -12.98 17.62
CA ARG A 356 -31.31 -12.20 18.49
C ARG A 356 -32.06 -11.43 19.58
N LYS A 357 -33.23 -10.88 19.26
CA LYS A 357 -34.05 -10.10 20.21
C LYS A 357 -34.95 -10.97 21.07
N GLN A 358 -35.30 -12.16 20.61
CA GLN A 358 -36.37 -13.00 21.16
C GLN A 358 -37.65 -12.16 21.34
N VAL A 359 -38.44 -12.00 20.27
CA VAL A 359 -39.56 -11.04 20.20
C VAL A 359 -40.46 -11.09 21.45
N VAL A 360 -40.68 -9.91 22.06
CA VAL A 360 -41.64 -9.68 23.14
C VAL A 360 -43.06 -9.74 22.57
N ASN A 361 -43.66 -10.95 22.59
CA ASN A 361 -45.10 -11.26 22.49
C ASN A 361 -45.29 -12.80 22.49
N GLU A 362 -44.69 -13.49 23.45
CA GLU A 362 -44.87 -14.93 23.75
C GLU A 362 -44.40 -15.95 22.68
N THR A 363 -43.71 -15.54 21.60
CA THR A 363 -43.17 -16.49 20.60
C THR A 363 -41.65 -16.46 20.57
N THR A 364 -41.02 -17.47 21.18
CA THR A 364 -39.58 -17.75 21.04
C THR A 364 -39.27 -18.13 19.60
N VAL A 365 -38.28 -17.47 18.99
CA VAL A 365 -37.82 -17.82 17.64
C VAL A 365 -36.79 -18.92 17.75
N ALA A 366 -37.08 -20.08 17.15
CA ALA A 366 -36.18 -21.22 17.15
C ALA A 366 -35.06 -21.03 16.10
N TRP A 367 -33.86 -21.53 16.40
CA TRP A 367 -32.72 -21.49 15.47
C TRP A 367 -33.05 -22.11 14.11
N SER A 368 -33.87 -23.16 14.08
CA SER A 368 -34.29 -23.84 12.84
C SER A 368 -35.09 -22.94 11.88
N SER A 369 -35.52 -21.76 12.32
CA SER A 369 -36.19 -20.76 11.48
C SER A 369 -35.24 -19.68 10.97
N VAL A 370 -34.02 -19.58 11.52
CA VAL A 370 -32.98 -18.67 11.03
C VAL A 370 -32.50 -19.15 9.67
N GLY A 371 -32.24 -18.23 8.75
CA GLY A 371 -31.82 -18.49 7.37
C GLY A 371 -30.41 -19.07 7.22
N PHE A 372 -30.07 -20.13 7.95
CA PHE A 372 -28.83 -20.87 7.85
C PHE A 372 -29.15 -22.37 7.68
N GLU A 373 -28.70 -22.95 6.57
CA GLU A 373 -28.89 -24.36 6.24
C GLU A 373 -27.55 -25.04 5.96
N LYS A 374 -27.25 -26.13 6.64
CA LYS A 374 -26.10 -26.98 6.29
C LYS A 374 -26.49 -27.90 5.14
N LEU A 375 -25.75 -27.83 4.03
CA LEU A 375 -25.95 -28.70 2.87
C LEU A 375 -25.05 -29.94 2.92
N GLY A 376 -23.95 -29.85 3.67
CA GLY A 376 -23.01 -30.94 3.92
C GLY A 376 -21.93 -30.52 4.92
N THR A 377 -20.89 -31.33 5.06
CA THR A 377 -19.77 -31.02 5.98
C THR A 377 -19.06 -29.72 5.62
N TYR A 378 -18.86 -29.44 4.34
CA TYR A 378 -18.11 -28.26 3.88
C TYR A 378 -18.97 -27.32 3.02
N SER A 379 -20.28 -27.32 3.22
CA SER A 379 -21.18 -26.45 2.47
C SER A 379 -22.38 -26.02 3.30
N PHE A 380 -22.69 -24.73 3.25
CA PHE A 380 -23.86 -24.15 3.89
C PHE A 380 -24.49 -23.09 2.99
N LYS A 381 -25.78 -22.80 3.24
CA LYS A 381 -26.57 -21.81 2.52
C LYS A 381 -27.10 -20.78 3.50
N LEU A 382 -27.00 -19.51 3.10
CA LEU A 382 -27.69 -18.41 3.77
C LEU A 382 -28.93 -18.02 2.96
N THR A 383 -30.04 -17.83 3.65
CA THR A 383 -31.31 -17.38 3.07
C THR A 383 -31.66 -16.00 3.61
N PHE A 384 -32.07 -15.11 2.71
CA PHE A 384 -32.31 -13.70 2.98
C PHE A 384 -33.78 -13.35 2.76
N TRP A 385 -34.33 -12.42 3.56
CA TRP A 385 -35.72 -11.97 3.43
C TRP A 385 -35.91 -10.91 2.33
N LYS A 386 -34.82 -10.39 1.76
CA LYS A 386 -34.79 -9.57 0.55
C LYS A 386 -33.64 -10.01 -0.37
N PRO A 387 -33.67 -9.68 -1.67
CA PRO A 387 -32.56 -9.97 -2.57
C PRO A 387 -31.25 -9.33 -2.07
N VAL A 388 -30.16 -10.07 -2.22
CA VAL A 388 -28.79 -9.67 -1.87
C VAL A 388 -27.92 -9.86 -3.11
N SER A 389 -27.11 -8.85 -3.45
CA SER A 389 -26.20 -8.92 -4.58
C SER A 389 -25.07 -9.94 -4.34
N GLN A 390 -24.45 -10.44 -5.40
CA GLN A 390 -23.31 -11.34 -5.27
C GLN A 390 -22.12 -10.65 -4.57
N SER A 391 -21.90 -9.35 -4.83
CA SER A 391 -20.87 -8.57 -4.15
C SER A 391 -21.10 -8.48 -2.64
N ALA A 392 -22.35 -8.25 -2.21
CA ALA A 392 -22.72 -8.27 -0.80
C ALA A 392 -22.60 -9.68 -0.19
N ALA A 393 -22.93 -10.74 -0.94
CA ALA A 393 -22.76 -12.12 -0.51
C ALA A 393 -21.28 -12.48 -0.25
N VAL A 394 -20.36 -12.04 -1.12
CA VAL A 394 -18.91 -12.16 -0.88
C VAL A 394 -18.52 -11.46 0.42
N GLY A 395 -19.00 -10.22 0.63
CA GLY A 395 -18.76 -9.46 1.86
C GLY A 395 -19.28 -10.18 3.11
N TYR A 396 -20.52 -10.69 3.10
CA TYR A 396 -21.08 -11.44 4.22
C TYR A 396 -20.33 -12.74 4.50
N GLY A 397 -19.87 -13.44 3.47
CA GLY A 397 -19.01 -14.62 3.62
C GLY A 397 -17.69 -14.29 4.33
N ASN A 398 -17.08 -13.15 3.99
CA ASN A 398 -15.84 -12.69 4.62
C ASN A 398 -16.02 -12.20 6.07
N ASN A 399 -17.22 -11.72 6.42
CA ASN A 399 -17.53 -11.26 7.77
C ASN A 399 -17.60 -12.38 8.82
N PHE A 400 -17.62 -13.66 8.40
CA PHE A 400 -17.56 -14.80 9.31
C PHE A 400 -16.16 -14.97 9.92
N ARG A 401 -15.89 -14.20 10.99
CA ARG A 401 -14.74 -14.43 11.86
C ARG A 401 -15.12 -15.48 12.91
N LEU A 402 -14.63 -16.70 12.68
CA LEU A 402 -15.05 -17.89 13.41
C LEU A 402 -14.53 -17.87 14.85
N VAL A 403 -15.25 -18.53 15.76
CA VAL A 403 -14.75 -18.83 17.10
C VAL A 403 -14.57 -20.34 17.23
N HIS A 404 -13.50 -20.77 17.89
CA HIS A 404 -13.27 -22.19 18.12
C HIS A 404 -14.34 -22.74 19.09
N PRO A 405 -15.17 -23.74 18.70
CA PRO A 405 -16.35 -24.11 19.48
C PRO A 405 -16.07 -24.53 20.93
N THR A 406 -15.08 -25.40 21.15
CA THR A 406 -14.76 -25.88 22.50
C THR A 406 -14.12 -24.81 23.37
N ALA A 407 -13.11 -24.11 22.86
CA ALA A 407 -12.43 -23.03 23.57
C ALA A 407 -13.36 -21.85 23.90
N TYR A 408 -14.22 -21.44 22.96
CA TYR A 408 -15.20 -20.38 23.21
C TYR A 408 -16.25 -20.81 24.26
N ALA A 409 -16.76 -22.04 24.18
CA ALA A 409 -17.67 -22.55 25.20
C ALA A 409 -17.01 -22.59 26.60
N ALA A 410 -15.72 -22.93 26.66
CA ALA A 410 -14.97 -23.01 27.91
C ALA A 410 -14.67 -21.62 28.52
N SER A 411 -14.61 -20.56 27.71
CA SER A 411 -14.35 -19.20 28.18
C SER A 411 -15.61 -18.47 28.67
N LEU A 412 -16.80 -19.06 28.52
CA LEU A 412 -18.05 -18.47 28.98
C LEU A 412 -18.20 -18.57 30.49
N THR A 413 -18.34 -17.41 31.14
CA THR A 413 -18.73 -17.28 32.54
C THR A 413 -20.25 -17.12 32.62
N ASN A 414 -20.90 -18.01 33.38
CA ASN A 414 -22.36 -18.11 33.52
C ASN A 414 -23.11 -18.27 32.18
N GLY A 415 -22.43 -18.70 31.12
CA GLY A 415 -23.01 -18.84 29.78
C GLY A 415 -23.23 -17.54 29.01
N ILE A 416 -22.74 -16.39 29.52
CA ILE A 416 -23.04 -15.06 28.96
C ILE A 416 -21.77 -14.31 28.57
N ASN A 417 -20.88 -14.06 29.53
CA ASN A 417 -19.67 -13.26 29.30
C ASN A 417 -18.53 -14.18 28.90
N SER A 418 -17.81 -13.87 27.82
CA SER A 418 -16.70 -14.68 27.33
C SER A 418 -15.35 -14.03 27.61
N THR A 419 -14.39 -14.79 28.14
CA THR A 419 -12.96 -14.40 28.18
C THR A 419 -12.22 -14.77 26.89
N TYR A 420 -12.89 -15.28 25.85
CA TYR A 420 -12.24 -15.64 24.60
C TYR A 420 -11.56 -14.42 23.96
N GLY A 421 -10.35 -14.61 23.43
CA GLY A 421 -9.58 -13.51 22.84
C GLY A 421 -8.90 -12.61 23.88
N THR A 422 -8.58 -13.15 25.06
CA THR A 422 -7.78 -12.49 26.11
C THR A 422 -6.54 -13.35 26.44
N PRO A 423 -5.56 -12.86 27.22
CA PRO A 423 -4.43 -13.67 27.66
C PRO A 423 -4.82 -14.98 28.37
N ASP A 424 -5.91 -14.96 29.14
CA ASP A 424 -6.43 -16.13 29.88
C ASP A 424 -7.10 -17.17 28.98
N SER A 425 -7.67 -16.74 27.85
CA SER A 425 -8.26 -17.62 26.85
C SER A 425 -7.95 -17.09 25.45
N PRO A 426 -6.70 -17.24 24.98
CA PRO A 426 -6.26 -16.66 23.73
C PRO A 426 -7.09 -17.18 22.56
N TYR A 427 -7.25 -16.32 21.55
CA TYR A 427 -7.93 -16.69 20.33
C TYR A 427 -7.24 -17.90 19.69
N VAL A 428 -8.02 -18.92 19.33
CA VAL A 428 -7.52 -20.12 18.68
C VAL A 428 -7.52 -19.85 17.19
N SER A 429 -6.33 -19.62 16.63
CA SER A 429 -6.17 -19.16 15.26
C SER A 429 -6.60 -20.21 14.23
N TYR A 430 -7.11 -19.74 13.11
CA TYR A 430 -7.17 -20.49 11.85
C TYR A 430 -6.66 -19.66 10.67
N GLY A 431 -5.94 -18.58 10.97
CA GLY A 431 -5.42 -17.60 10.01
C GLY A 431 -3.91 -17.73 9.78
N SER A 432 -3.37 -16.65 9.22
CA SER A 432 -1.96 -16.50 8.82
C SER A 432 -0.96 -16.61 9.97
N TYR A 433 -1.33 -16.27 11.20
CA TYR A 433 -0.47 -16.33 12.38
C TYR A 433 -1.14 -17.09 13.52
N VAL A 434 -0.34 -17.63 14.43
CA VAL A 434 -0.76 -18.19 15.72
C VAL A 434 -0.25 -17.31 16.86
N ILE A 435 -1.02 -17.17 17.94
CA ILE A 435 -0.51 -16.52 19.15
C ILE A 435 0.47 -17.48 19.83
N LYS A 436 1.74 -17.09 19.88
CA LYS A 436 2.82 -17.81 20.58
C LYS A 436 2.73 -17.57 22.08
N SER A 437 2.67 -16.29 22.47
CA SER A 437 2.60 -15.86 23.86
C SER A 437 1.94 -14.48 23.95
N TRP A 438 1.23 -14.25 25.05
CA TRP A 438 0.58 -12.99 25.33
C TRP A 438 0.82 -12.63 26.79
N ASP A 439 1.66 -11.62 27.00
CA ASP A 439 1.76 -10.89 28.26
C ASP A 439 0.97 -9.58 28.11
N GLU A 440 -0.09 -9.43 28.89
CA GLU A 440 -1.05 -8.32 28.76
C GLU A 440 -0.44 -6.93 28.99
N ASN A 441 0.72 -6.87 29.66
CA ASN A 441 1.36 -5.61 30.05
C ASN A 441 2.71 -5.40 29.36
N GLN A 442 3.24 -6.40 28.63
CA GLN A 442 4.56 -6.32 28.01
C GLN A 442 4.54 -6.52 26.51
N MET A 443 3.97 -7.63 26.04
CA MET A 443 4.06 -7.98 24.63
C MET A 443 3.07 -9.06 24.20
N LEU A 444 2.67 -8.99 22.93
CA LEU A 444 1.97 -10.03 22.21
C LEU A 444 2.85 -10.55 21.08
N VAL A 445 3.08 -11.87 21.04
CA VAL A 445 3.96 -12.51 20.05
C VAL A 445 3.15 -13.44 19.16
N PHE A 446 3.27 -13.23 17.86
CA PHE A 446 2.69 -14.03 16.80
C PHE A 446 3.78 -14.79 16.06
N ASN A 447 3.50 -16.04 15.69
CA ASN A 447 4.33 -16.82 14.78
C ASN A 447 3.55 -17.14 13.52
N LYS A 448 4.22 -17.20 12.37
CA LYS A 448 3.63 -17.67 11.11
C LYS A 448 2.98 -19.04 11.32
N ASN A 449 1.74 -19.18 10.87
CA ASN A 449 1.02 -20.44 10.89
C ASN A 449 1.36 -21.27 9.64
N TYR A 450 2.24 -22.27 9.77
CA TYR A 450 2.59 -23.13 8.63
C TYR A 450 1.51 -24.13 8.23
N ASP A 451 0.41 -24.20 8.97
CA ASP A 451 -0.77 -24.99 8.63
C ASP A 451 -1.87 -24.15 7.95
N TYR A 452 -1.65 -22.84 7.79
CA TYR A 452 -2.54 -21.95 7.07
C TYR A 452 -2.60 -22.29 5.57
N VAL A 453 -3.80 -22.18 4.99
CA VAL A 453 -4.11 -22.57 3.61
C VAL A 453 -3.42 -21.72 2.54
N ALA A 454 -2.95 -20.52 2.89
CA ALA A 454 -2.23 -19.60 2.01
C ALA A 454 -0.93 -19.10 2.66
N LYS A 455 -0.22 -19.96 3.39
CA LYS A 455 1.01 -19.65 4.13
C LYS A 455 2.14 -19.06 3.27
N GLU A 456 2.14 -19.33 1.98
CA GLU A 456 3.08 -18.78 1.00
C GLU A 456 2.89 -17.27 0.79
N THR A 457 1.75 -16.72 1.22
CA THR A 457 1.45 -15.28 1.10
C THR A 457 2.00 -14.46 2.28
N ILE A 458 2.74 -15.10 3.18
CA ILE A 458 3.24 -14.53 4.43
C ILE A 458 4.76 -14.60 4.46
N ASN A 459 5.40 -13.44 4.48
CA ASN A 459 6.86 -13.38 4.50
C ASN A 459 7.44 -13.31 5.93
N TYR A 460 6.76 -12.69 6.89
CA TYR A 460 7.28 -12.61 8.26
C TYR A 460 7.09 -13.93 9.02
N LYS A 461 8.17 -14.43 9.63
CA LYS A 461 8.14 -15.65 10.44
C LYS A 461 7.59 -15.39 11.84
N SER A 462 7.84 -14.20 12.39
CA SER A 462 7.28 -13.73 13.65
C SER A 462 6.86 -12.27 13.55
N GLN A 463 5.80 -11.92 14.27
CA GLN A 463 5.43 -10.54 14.55
C GLN A 463 5.31 -10.33 16.06
N VAL A 464 5.88 -9.24 16.56
CA VAL A 464 5.83 -8.87 17.98
C VAL A 464 5.16 -7.51 18.11
N VAL A 465 4.23 -7.38 19.04
CA VAL A 465 3.64 -6.11 19.44
C VAL A 465 4.13 -5.81 20.85
N GLN A 466 4.96 -4.77 21.02
CA GLN A 466 5.39 -4.30 22.33
C GLN A 466 4.36 -3.35 22.93
N ILE A 467 4.05 -3.52 24.21
CA ILE A 467 3.21 -2.61 24.97
C ILE A 467 4.15 -1.70 25.76
N VAL A 468 4.09 -0.40 25.49
CA VAL A 468 5.03 0.58 26.05
C VAL A 468 4.30 1.79 26.63
N GLU A 469 4.89 2.46 27.61
CA GLU A 469 4.21 3.51 28.38
C GLU A 469 3.68 4.66 27.50
N ASP A 470 4.49 5.15 26.56
CA ASP A 470 4.17 6.34 25.76
C ASP A 470 4.89 6.39 24.41
N ILE A 471 4.54 7.40 23.60
CA ILE A 471 5.12 7.64 22.26
C ILE A 471 6.63 7.96 22.33
N ALA A 472 7.11 8.57 23.43
CA ALA A 472 8.53 8.86 23.60
C ALA A 472 9.33 7.55 23.71
N THR A 473 8.82 6.59 24.46
CA THR A 473 9.38 5.23 24.60
C THR A 473 9.33 4.49 23.26
N GLN A 474 8.23 4.58 22.52
CA GLN A 474 8.14 4.02 21.16
C GLN A 474 9.25 4.58 20.25
N THR A 475 9.43 5.91 20.28
CA THR A 475 10.43 6.60 19.46
C THR A 475 11.85 6.14 19.83
N GLN A 476 12.16 6.02 21.13
CA GLN A 476 13.46 5.54 21.59
C GLN A 476 13.74 4.10 21.16
N LEU A 477 12.75 3.20 21.27
CA LEU A 477 12.90 1.80 20.86
C LEU A 477 13.03 1.66 19.35
N PHE A 478 12.33 2.50 18.59
CA PHE A 478 12.55 2.61 17.15
C PHE A 478 13.99 3.05 16.88
N GLU A 479 14.49 4.13 17.47
CA GLU A 479 15.88 4.60 17.27
C GLU A 479 16.93 3.52 17.58
N GLN A 480 16.71 2.73 18.63
CA GLN A 480 17.57 1.59 19.02
C GLN A 480 17.51 0.39 18.07
N GLY A 481 16.58 0.36 17.12
CA GLY A 481 16.38 -0.74 16.17
C GLY A 481 15.55 -1.90 16.73
N VAL A 482 14.87 -1.71 17.86
CA VAL A 482 13.97 -2.71 18.46
C VAL A 482 12.65 -2.77 17.69
N LEU A 483 12.07 -1.60 17.37
CA LEU A 483 10.85 -1.52 16.55
C LEU A 483 11.19 -1.46 15.06
N SER A 484 10.43 -2.20 14.25
CA SER A 484 10.54 -2.21 12.79
C SER A 484 9.77 -1.05 12.13
N VAL A 485 8.79 -0.48 12.82
CA VAL A 485 7.94 0.62 12.35
C VAL A 485 7.62 1.56 13.51
N LEU A 486 7.46 2.84 13.20
CA LEU A 486 7.00 3.87 14.14
C LEU A 486 5.88 4.67 13.48
N GLY A 487 4.71 4.71 14.13
CA GLY A 487 3.66 5.65 13.81
C GLY A 487 4.04 7.06 14.24
N LEU A 488 3.83 8.03 13.36
CA LEU A 488 4.17 9.42 13.62
C LEU A 488 2.95 10.21 14.06
N SER A 489 3.17 11.05 15.06
CA SER A 489 2.20 12.01 15.59
C SER A 489 2.88 13.37 15.70
N ASN A 490 2.13 14.41 16.10
CA ASN A 490 2.69 15.75 16.25
C ASN A 490 3.95 15.81 17.14
N SER A 491 4.08 14.92 18.13
CA SER A 491 5.20 14.95 19.10
C SER A 491 6.54 14.43 18.55
N ASN A 492 6.53 13.54 17.54
CA ASN A 492 7.74 12.90 17.02
C ASN A 492 7.94 13.10 15.52
N TYR A 493 6.92 13.55 14.78
CA TYR A 493 6.96 13.68 13.33
C TYR A 493 8.09 14.60 12.82
N ALA A 494 8.35 15.72 13.50
CA ALA A 494 9.37 16.69 13.07
C ALA A 494 10.77 16.07 12.91
N ALA A 495 11.10 15.01 13.68
CA ALA A 495 12.38 14.30 13.56
C ALA A 495 12.48 13.40 12.32
N TYR A 496 11.35 13.08 11.69
CA TYR A 496 11.23 12.12 10.59
C TYR A 496 10.59 12.71 9.32
N ALA A 497 10.25 14.01 9.31
CA ALA A 497 9.52 14.64 8.21
C ALA A 497 10.23 14.51 6.85
N GLU A 498 11.56 14.41 6.86
CA GLU A 498 12.44 14.31 5.68
C GLU A 498 13.05 12.89 5.53
N ALA A 499 12.48 11.88 6.18
CA ALA A 499 13.03 10.52 6.11
C ALA A 499 12.66 9.82 4.79
N ASP A 500 13.63 9.23 4.08
CA ASP A 500 13.42 8.54 2.80
C ASP A 500 12.45 7.34 2.87
N ASN A 501 12.23 6.82 4.08
CA ASN A 501 11.39 5.68 4.43
C ASN A 501 10.09 6.10 5.14
N LEU A 502 9.69 7.36 4.96
CA LEU A 502 8.41 7.91 5.40
C LEU A 502 7.31 7.56 4.41
N PHE A 503 6.25 6.91 4.89
CA PHE A 503 5.06 6.59 4.11
C PHE A 503 3.87 7.36 4.67
N ARG A 504 3.03 7.85 3.78
CA ARG A 504 1.80 8.58 4.11
C ARG A 504 0.59 7.88 3.53
N SER A 505 -0.53 7.99 4.23
CA SER A 505 -1.85 7.74 3.66
C SER A 505 -2.70 8.97 3.88
N TRP A 506 -3.43 9.30 2.83
CA TRP A 506 -4.32 10.42 2.80
C TRP A 506 -5.71 9.99 3.27
N SER A 507 -6.41 10.92 3.91
CA SER A 507 -7.81 10.72 4.29
C SER A 507 -8.79 11.42 3.32
N GLY A 508 -8.29 12.17 2.34
CA GLY A 508 -9.11 12.90 1.37
C GLY A 508 -9.87 14.10 1.95
N TYR A 509 -9.40 14.67 3.08
CA TYR A 509 -10.01 15.85 3.71
C TYR A 509 -9.03 17.03 3.73
N PRO A 510 -9.31 18.12 2.98
CA PRO A 510 -8.55 19.35 3.10
C PRO A 510 -9.01 20.14 4.34
N GLN A 511 -8.12 20.99 4.83
CA GLN A 511 -8.41 22.01 5.83
C GLN A 511 -8.08 23.38 5.24
N TYR A 512 -8.91 24.36 5.59
CA TYR A 512 -8.73 25.74 5.15
C TYR A 512 -9.31 26.72 6.16
N ILE A 513 -8.76 27.93 6.15
CA ILE A 513 -9.34 29.09 6.80
C ILE A 513 -10.37 29.67 5.83
N THR A 514 -11.66 29.52 6.15
CA THR A 514 -12.72 30.17 5.39
C THR A 514 -12.76 31.66 5.72
N MET A 515 -13.10 32.47 4.73
CA MET A 515 -13.36 33.90 4.88
C MET A 515 -14.83 34.14 4.56
N ASN A 516 -15.58 34.69 5.51
CA ASN A 516 -16.99 34.95 5.30
C ASN A 516 -17.17 36.29 4.59
N LEU A 517 -17.56 36.29 3.32
CA LEU A 517 -17.86 37.51 2.56
C LEU A 517 -19.38 37.74 2.42
N ALA A 518 -20.21 36.82 2.93
CA ALA A 518 -21.66 36.85 2.82
C ALA A 518 -22.34 37.58 3.98
N GLY A 519 -23.64 37.90 3.84
CA GLY A 519 -24.42 38.47 4.94
C GLY A 519 -24.75 37.41 5.99
N SER A 520 -24.72 37.77 7.27
CA SER A 520 -25.17 36.87 8.34
C SER A 520 -26.55 36.27 8.03
N ARG A 521 -26.71 34.98 8.33
CA ARG A 521 -27.98 34.27 8.15
C ARG A 521 -28.96 34.50 9.32
N LYS A 522 -28.57 35.33 10.30
CA LYS A 522 -29.46 35.76 11.37
C LYS A 522 -30.29 36.96 10.94
N VAL A 523 -31.56 36.93 11.35
CA VAL A 523 -32.54 37.99 11.03
C VAL A 523 -32.31 39.27 11.84
N GLU A 524 -31.76 39.18 13.05
CA GLU A 524 -31.51 40.32 13.94
C GLU A 524 -30.10 40.28 14.51
N ASN A 525 -29.42 41.43 14.51
CA ASN A 525 -28.05 41.61 15.03
C ASN A 525 -27.04 40.64 14.41
N GLY A 526 -27.15 40.42 13.09
CA GLY A 526 -26.19 39.63 12.34
C GLY A 526 -24.79 40.24 12.40
N HIS A 527 -23.78 39.37 12.34
CA HIS A 527 -22.39 39.78 12.24
C HIS A 527 -22.13 40.57 10.94
N GLU A 528 -21.36 41.65 11.06
CA GLU A 528 -20.88 42.47 9.93
C GLU A 528 -19.36 42.38 9.88
N GLN A 529 -18.83 42.12 8.69
CA GLN A 529 -17.39 41.95 8.48
C GLN A 529 -16.68 43.29 8.30
N PRO A 530 -15.40 43.40 8.68
CA PRO A 530 -14.61 44.59 8.39
C PRO A 530 -14.44 44.76 6.88
N GLU A 531 -14.67 45.98 6.38
CA GLU A 531 -14.67 46.29 4.93
C GLU A 531 -13.40 45.84 4.18
N ILE A 532 -12.25 45.82 4.87
CA ILE A 532 -10.98 45.38 4.28
C ILE A 532 -11.01 43.92 3.81
N MET A 533 -11.89 43.06 4.35
CA MET A 533 -12.04 41.68 3.90
C MET A 533 -12.51 41.56 2.46
N PHE A 534 -13.22 42.57 1.95
CA PHE A 534 -13.67 42.62 0.57
C PHE A 534 -12.53 43.01 -0.40
N ASP A 535 -11.42 43.55 0.10
CA ASP A 535 -10.23 43.83 -0.70
C ASP A 535 -9.47 42.54 -1.01
N LYS A 536 -9.36 42.19 -2.30
CA LYS A 536 -8.63 40.97 -2.72
C LYS A 536 -7.17 40.97 -2.30
N ARG A 537 -6.50 42.13 -2.19
CA ARG A 537 -5.11 42.23 -1.71
C ARG A 537 -5.01 41.78 -0.25
N PHE A 538 -5.99 42.10 0.58
CA PHE A 538 -6.03 41.63 1.96
C PHE A 538 -6.17 40.11 2.04
N ARG A 539 -7.07 39.52 1.24
CA ARG A 539 -7.23 38.05 1.19
C ARG A 539 -5.99 37.35 0.64
N GLN A 540 -5.37 37.90 -0.41
CA GLN A 540 -4.08 37.45 -0.91
C GLN A 540 -2.96 37.58 0.15
N ALA A 541 -2.96 38.65 0.94
CA ALA A 541 -2.01 38.80 2.05
C ALA A 541 -2.17 37.67 3.08
N MET A 542 -3.41 37.31 3.42
CA MET A 542 -3.67 36.16 4.29
C MET A 542 -3.19 34.85 3.64
N LEU A 543 -3.49 34.61 2.36
CA LEU A 543 -3.06 33.41 1.63
C LEU A 543 -1.53 33.22 1.64
N PHE A 544 -0.80 34.27 1.27
CA PHE A 544 0.67 34.25 1.18
C PHE A 544 1.35 34.36 2.54
N GLY A 545 0.64 34.83 3.57
CA GLY A 545 1.16 35.02 4.92
C GLY A 545 1.09 33.78 5.81
N PHE A 546 0.38 32.73 5.39
CA PHE A 546 0.23 31.51 6.19
C PHE A 546 1.36 30.51 5.91
N ASP A 547 2.21 30.24 6.91
CA ASP A 547 3.26 29.23 6.81
C ASP A 547 2.67 27.82 6.95
N ARG A 548 2.27 27.25 5.79
CA ARG A 548 1.67 25.92 5.68
C ARG A 548 2.65 24.82 6.02
N ASN A 549 3.92 24.98 5.64
CA ASN A 549 4.96 23.98 5.86
C ASN A 549 5.14 23.75 7.36
N TYR A 550 5.37 24.83 8.12
CA TYR A 550 5.50 24.75 9.58
C TYR A 550 4.20 24.28 10.24
N TYR A 551 3.05 24.79 9.77
CA TYR A 551 1.76 24.38 10.29
C TYR A 551 1.54 22.87 10.15
N ALA A 552 1.79 22.29 8.98
CA ALA A 552 1.62 20.87 8.73
C ALA A 552 2.67 20.01 9.43
N SER A 553 3.90 20.50 9.64
CA SER A 553 4.98 19.71 10.23
C SER A 553 5.09 19.80 11.75
N SER A 554 4.50 20.82 12.38
CA SER A 554 4.80 21.15 13.78
C SER A 554 3.60 21.55 14.62
N VAL A 555 2.53 22.05 14.01
CA VAL A 555 1.30 22.45 14.72
C VAL A 555 0.22 21.38 14.55
N TYR A 556 0.07 20.90 13.32
CA TYR A 556 -0.91 19.91 12.92
C TYR A 556 -0.25 18.75 12.16
N ALA A 557 0.89 18.25 12.66
CA ALA A 557 1.50 17.05 12.10
C ALA A 557 0.69 15.77 12.40
N PRO A 558 0.75 14.75 11.52
CA PRO A 558 1.65 14.59 10.36
C PRO A 558 1.00 14.95 9.00
N ASN A 559 0.16 15.98 8.97
CA ASN A 559 -0.55 16.39 7.76
C ASN A 559 0.38 16.99 6.70
N VAL A 560 -0.13 17.16 5.48
CA VAL A 560 0.64 17.65 4.33
C VAL A 560 0.21 19.07 4.00
N PRO A 561 1.14 20.03 3.82
CA PRO A 561 0.78 21.38 3.41
C PRO A 561 0.09 21.37 2.04
N SER A 562 -0.92 22.22 1.87
CA SER A 562 -1.64 22.34 0.59
C SER A 562 -1.94 23.79 0.25
N LEU A 563 -1.53 24.24 -0.94
CA LEU A 563 -1.99 25.50 -1.52
C LEU A 563 -3.34 25.34 -2.24
N LEU A 564 -3.77 24.10 -2.51
CA LEU A 564 -5.00 23.79 -3.22
C LEU A 564 -6.19 23.65 -2.25
N PRO A 565 -7.39 24.11 -2.63
CA PRO A 565 -8.61 23.94 -1.83
C PRO A 565 -9.12 22.49 -1.79
N ILE A 566 -8.65 21.65 -2.71
CA ILE A 566 -8.93 20.21 -2.77
C ILE A 566 -7.85 19.41 -2.04
N PRO A 567 -8.10 18.12 -1.72
CA PRO A 567 -7.06 17.25 -1.19
C PRO A 567 -5.80 17.25 -2.06
N SER A 568 -4.62 17.22 -1.44
CA SER A 568 -3.34 17.22 -2.17
C SER A 568 -3.13 15.94 -2.97
N ASP A 569 -3.79 14.86 -2.60
CA ASP A 569 -3.87 13.58 -3.32
C ASP A 569 -4.97 13.54 -4.38
N ALA A 570 -5.58 14.68 -4.73
CA ALA A 570 -6.63 14.73 -5.73
C ALA A 570 -6.10 14.47 -7.15
N LYS A 571 -6.81 13.59 -7.87
CA LYS A 571 -6.58 13.24 -9.28
C LYS A 571 -7.80 13.56 -10.14
N ALA A 572 -7.62 13.59 -11.46
CA ALA A 572 -8.77 13.58 -12.36
C ALA A 572 -9.41 12.18 -12.34
N TYR A 573 -8.60 11.15 -12.58
CA TYR A 573 -8.97 9.72 -12.53
C TYR A 573 -8.03 8.90 -11.64
N LEU A 574 -8.51 7.75 -11.13
CA LEU A 574 -7.72 6.92 -10.20
C LEU A 574 -6.37 6.47 -10.81
N GLN A 575 -6.38 6.10 -12.09
CA GLN A 575 -5.20 5.58 -12.80
C GLN A 575 -4.24 6.66 -13.28
N ASP A 576 -4.56 7.95 -13.08
CA ASP A 576 -3.65 9.03 -13.46
C ASP A 576 -2.34 8.90 -12.68
N PRO A 577 -1.19 8.97 -13.38
CA PRO A 577 0.12 8.84 -12.74
C PRO A 577 0.48 10.05 -11.88
N LEU A 578 -0.16 11.20 -12.12
CA LEU A 578 0.12 12.46 -11.43
C LEU A 578 -1.11 12.95 -10.66
N LEU A 579 -0.85 13.53 -9.49
CA LEU A 579 -1.81 14.34 -8.76
C LEU A 579 -1.98 15.69 -9.49
N PHE A 580 -3.11 16.38 -9.32
CA PHE A 580 -3.28 17.70 -9.95
C PHE A 580 -2.15 18.68 -9.54
N GLY A 581 -1.76 18.68 -8.26
CA GLY A 581 -0.66 19.49 -7.74
C GLY A 581 0.73 19.11 -8.28
N GLU A 582 0.85 18.04 -9.07
CA GLU A 582 2.09 17.63 -9.75
C GLU A 582 1.99 17.83 -11.27
N SER A 583 0.83 18.25 -11.78
CA SER A 583 0.60 18.44 -13.22
C SER A 583 1.41 19.62 -13.78
N PRO A 584 1.82 19.56 -15.06
CA PRO A 584 2.45 20.69 -15.73
C PRO A 584 1.59 21.97 -15.70
N GLN A 585 0.26 21.83 -15.73
CA GLN A 585 -0.70 22.93 -15.73
C GLN A 585 -0.70 23.67 -14.40
N HIS A 586 -0.71 22.94 -13.27
CA HIS A 586 -0.55 23.53 -11.94
C HIS A 586 0.79 24.26 -11.81
N LEU A 587 1.89 23.63 -12.21
CA LEU A 587 3.23 24.24 -12.15
C LEU A 587 3.32 25.52 -13.00
N ALA A 588 2.66 25.57 -14.16
CA ALA A 588 2.59 26.78 -14.98
C ALA A 588 1.80 27.91 -14.30
N VAL A 589 0.74 27.61 -13.54
CA VAL A 589 0.01 28.60 -12.73
C VAL A 589 0.91 29.13 -11.62
N LEU A 590 1.65 28.28 -10.92
CA LEU A 590 2.60 28.72 -9.89
C LEU A 590 3.69 29.62 -10.47
N GLU A 591 4.25 29.26 -11.62
CA GLU A 591 5.24 30.10 -12.32
C GLU A 591 4.65 31.46 -12.71
N LYS A 592 3.44 31.48 -13.29
CA LYS A 592 2.71 32.72 -13.64
C LYS A 592 2.54 33.65 -12.44
N HIS A 593 2.22 33.09 -11.28
CA HIS A 593 2.05 33.84 -10.03
C HIS A 593 3.35 34.05 -9.25
N ASN A 594 4.51 33.66 -9.80
CA ASN A 594 5.82 33.72 -9.14
C ASN A 594 5.80 33.06 -7.74
N ILE A 595 5.30 31.84 -7.68
CA ILE A 595 5.24 31.01 -6.47
C ILE A 595 6.23 29.87 -6.65
N ASP A 596 7.18 29.75 -5.73
CA ASP A 596 8.05 28.56 -5.65
C ASP A 596 7.23 27.41 -5.04
N PRO A 597 7.07 26.27 -5.73
CA PRO A 597 6.28 25.14 -5.23
C PRO A 597 6.71 24.66 -3.84
N SER A 598 8.01 24.73 -3.51
CA SER A 598 8.53 24.29 -2.20
C SER A 598 8.02 25.12 -1.02
N THR A 599 7.56 26.35 -1.29
CA THR A 599 7.02 27.25 -0.26
C THR A 599 5.58 26.95 0.10
N ASN A 600 4.86 26.14 -0.70
CA ASN A 600 3.41 25.96 -0.59
C ASN A 600 2.67 27.31 -0.49
N GLY A 601 3.12 28.30 -1.26
CA GLY A 601 2.54 29.65 -1.27
C GLY A 601 2.88 30.51 -0.06
N TYR A 602 3.82 30.14 0.82
CA TYR A 602 4.27 31.04 1.90
C TYR A 602 5.29 32.06 1.37
N ILE A 603 4.86 33.32 1.20
CA ILE A 603 5.66 34.42 0.67
C ILE A 603 5.46 35.66 1.59
N PRO A 604 6.09 35.67 2.78
CA PRO A 604 5.77 36.65 3.83
C PRO A 604 6.01 38.10 3.42
N GLU A 605 7.05 38.38 2.63
CA GLU A 605 7.32 39.73 2.14
C GLU A 605 6.20 40.25 1.22
N ARG A 606 5.70 39.39 0.32
CA ARG A 606 4.56 39.71 -0.56
C ARG A 606 3.29 39.90 0.26
N ALA A 607 3.07 39.05 1.26
CA ALA A 607 1.94 39.16 2.16
C ALA A 607 1.91 40.52 2.88
N VAL A 608 3.03 40.94 3.47
CA VAL A 608 3.15 42.24 4.15
C VAL A 608 2.92 43.40 3.18
N GLN A 609 3.47 43.36 1.97
CA GLN A 609 3.26 44.41 0.96
C GLN A 609 1.79 44.56 0.56
N LEU A 610 1.10 43.44 0.32
CA LEU A 610 -0.31 43.42 -0.03
C LEU A 610 -1.19 43.92 1.13
N PHE A 611 -0.91 43.47 2.36
CA PHE A 611 -1.61 43.93 3.55
C PHE A 611 -1.42 45.44 3.78
N ASP A 612 -0.19 45.94 3.71
CA ASP A 612 0.10 47.37 3.94
C ASP A 612 -0.58 48.26 2.89
N ALA A 613 -0.68 47.80 1.64
CA ALA A 613 -1.42 48.49 0.59
C ALA A 613 -2.93 48.53 0.87
N ALA A 614 -3.54 47.39 1.20
CA ALA A 614 -4.96 47.31 1.56
C ALA A 614 -5.28 48.14 2.82
N TYR A 615 -4.41 48.07 3.83
CA TYR A 615 -4.56 48.80 5.09
C TYR A 615 -4.45 50.32 4.88
N ALA A 616 -3.54 50.80 4.02
CA ALA A 616 -3.44 52.21 3.68
C ALA A 616 -4.71 52.75 3.00
N ASP A 617 -5.30 51.98 2.10
CA ASP A 617 -6.57 52.33 1.45
C ASP A 617 -7.74 52.28 2.45
N TRP A 618 -7.76 51.28 3.33
CA TRP A 618 -8.73 51.17 4.42
C TRP A 618 -8.69 52.37 5.38
N LEU A 619 -7.49 52.85 5.73
CA LEU A 619 -7.31 54.10 6.49
C LEU A 619 -7.78 55.33 5.71
N THR A 620 -7.53 55.38 4.40
CA THR A 620 -7.97 56.48 3.52
C THR A 620 -9.50 56.54 3.41
N ALA A 621 -10.18 55.39 3.51
CA ALA A 621 -11.64 55.31 3.60
C ALA A 621 -12.21 55.84 4.94
N GLY A 622 -11.36 56.23 5.89
CA GLY A 622 -11.75 56.85 7.15
C GLY A 622 -11.76 55.91 8.36
N ASN A 623 -11.35 54.66 8.18
CA ASN A 623 -11.20 53.71 9.27
C ASN A 623 -9.97 54.02 10.13
N THR A 624 -9.94 53.52 11.37
CA THR A 624 -8.83 53.77 12.33
C THR A 624 -8.56 52.55 13.20
N GLY A 625 -7.34 52.44 13.74
CA GLY A 625 -6.96 51.34 14.62
C GLY A 625 -6.54 50.08 13.86
N PRO A 626 -6.41 48.94 14.56
CA PRO A 626 -6.12 47.67 13.90
C PRO A 626 -7.35 47.15 13.15
N VAL A 627 -7.10 46.39 12.07
CA VAL A 627 -8.09 45.50 11.48
C VAL A 627 -8.34 44.37 12.46
N VAL A 628 -9.58 44.25 12.94
CA VAL A 628 -9.98 43.23 13.90
C VAL A 628 -10.78 42.15 13.18
N LEU A 629 -10.31 40.91 13.20
CA LEU A 629 -11.07 39.76 12.69
C LEU A 629 -11.64 38.92 13.84
N LYS A 630 -12.93 38.61 13.78
CA LYS A 630 -13.62 37.65 14.63
C LYS A 630 -13.37 36.23 14.14
N TYR A 631 -12.60 35.46 14.91
CA TYR A 631 -12.35 34.05 14.65
C TYR A 631 -13.16 33.16 15.58
N VAL A 632 -14.09 32.36 15.06
CA VAL A 632 -14.83 31.38 15.88
C VAL A 632 -14.06 30.06 15.99
N ALA A 633 -13.76 29.64 17.23
CA ALA A 633 -12.96 28.43 17.49
C ALA A 633 -13.49 27.62 18.67
N SER A 634 -13.37 26.29 18.55
CA SER A 634 -13.70 25.36 19.63
C SER A 634 -12.55 25.27 20.62
N ASN A 635 -12.83 25.29 21.92
CA ASN A 635 -11.87 24.97 22.98
C ASN A 635 -12.08 23.56 23.56
N SER A 636 -12.74 22.68 22.81
CA SER A 636 -13.11 21.34 23.29
C SER A 636 -11.92 20.37 23.39
N THR A 637 -10.80 20.66 22.73
CA THR A 637 -9.55 19.87 22.79
C THR A 637 -8.32 20.77 22.81
N GLU A 638 -7.21 20.27 23.36
CA GLU A 638 -5.92 20.97 23.32
C GLU A 638 -5.44 21.24 21.89
N LEU A 639 -5.69 20.29 20.97
CA LEU A 639 -5.38 20.47 19.55
C LEU A 639 -6.15 21.68 18.99
N ASN A 640 -7.46 21.79 19.20
CA ASN A 640 -8.22 22.93 18.68
C ASN A 640 -7.68 24.26 19.19
N VAL A 641 -7.28 24.32 20.46
CA VAL A 641 -6.66 25.52 21.05
C VAL A 641 -5.31 25.82 20.38
N ALA A 642 -4.47 24.81 20.17
CA ALA A 642 -3.17 24.97 19.52
C ALA A 642 -3.30 25.46 18.06
N LEU A 643 -4.23 24.89 17.28
CA LEU A 643 -4.47 25.33 15.90
C LEU A 643 -4.90 26.81 15.86
N ALA A 644 -5.82 27.19 16.75
CA ALA A 644 -6.37 28.53 16.78
C ALA A 644 -5.35 29.58 17.24
N ASN A 645 -4.55 29.27 18.27
CA ASN A 645 -3.50 30.16 18.76
C ASN A 645 -2.38 30.33 17.72
N TYR A 646 -2.03 29.29 16.96
CA TYR A 646 -1.05 29.42 15.88
C TYR A 646 -1.55 30.37 14.79
N LEU A 647 -2.81 30.23 14.38
CA LEU A 647 -3.43 31.11 13.39
C LEU A 647 -3.36 32.58 13.84
N GLU A 648 -3.83 32.88 15.06
CA GLU A 648 -3.77 34.23 15.66
C GLU A 648 -2.33 34.77 15.68
N SER A 649 -1.43 34.05 16.35
CA SER A 649 -0.06 34.54 16.57
C SER A 649 0.77 34.67 15.28
N SER A 650 0.58 33.78 14.30
CA SER A 650 1.33 33.81 13.04
C SER A 650 1.00 35.06 12.21
N TYR A 651 -0.28 35.41 12.05
CA TYR A 651 -0.68 36.61 11.31
C TYR A 651 -0.40 37.91 12.07
N GLU A 652 -0.65 37.95 13.38
CA GLU A 652 -0.39 39.15 14.16
C GLU A 652 1.10 39.49 14.18
N LEU A 653 1.96 38.48 14.32
CA LEU A 653 3.41 38.68 14.22
C LEU A 653 3.81 39.19 12.82
N LEU A 654 3.24 38.62 11.77
CA LEU A 654 3.56 38.97 10.39
C LEU A 654 3.17 40.42 10.07
N PHE A 655 1.95 40.85 10.42
CA PHE A 655 1.41 42.15 10.00
C PHE A 655 1.66 43.30 10.98
N ASN A 656 1.89 43.02 12.27
CA ASN A 656 2.31 44.05 13.23
C ASN A 656 3.83 44.19 13.33
N GLY A 657 4.58 43.18 12.88
CA GLY A 657 6.03 43.14 12.95
C GLY A 657 6.58 42.62 14.29
N ALA A 658 7.88 42.30 14.31
CA ALA A 658 8.54 41.75 15.48
C ALA A 658 8.49 42.71 16.69
N GLY A 659 8.14 42.19 17.86
CA GLY A 659 8.11 42.94 19.12
C GLY A 659 6.86 43.80 19.33
N PHE A 660 5.78 43.58 18.57
CA PHE A 660 4.48 44.18 18.86
C PHE A 660 3.97 43.79 20.25
N ASN A 661 3.10 44.62 20.83
CA ASN A 661 2.41 44.30 22.08
C ASN A 661 1.08 43.61 21.74
N PRO A 662 0.89 42.32 22.08
CA PRO A 662 -0.37 41.61 21.80
C PRO A 662 -1.58 42.21 22.52
N LEU A 663 -1.37 42.97 23.60
CA LEU A 663 -2.45 43.67 24.30
C LEU A 663 -2.84 45.01 23.65
N ALA A 664 -2.09 45.44 22.64
CA ALA A 664 -2.32 46.69 21.90
C ALA A 664 -1.73 46.60 20.48
N PRO A 665 -2.28 45.73 19.61
CA PRO A 665 -1.81 45.60 18.23
C PRO A 665 -1.98 46.91 17.45
N ALA A 666 -1.05 47.17 16.53
CA ALA A 666 -0.98 48.44 15.82
C ALA A 666 -1.79 48.44 14.51
N LYS A 667 -1.82 47.30 13.80
CA LYS A 667 -2.43 47.17 12.48
C LYS A 667 -3.39 45.99 12.35
N PHE A 668 -3.17 44.89 13.05
CA PHE A 668 -3.92 43.65 12.85
C PHE A 668 -4.15 42.89 14.17
N ASP A 669 -5.37 42.41 14.39
CA ASP A 669 -5.82 41.74 15.61
C ASP A 669 -6.79 40.60 15.25
N ILE A 670 -6.57 39.39 15.77
CA ILE A 670 -7.51 38.28 15.63
C ILE A 670 -8.16 38.03 16.98
N GLN A 671 -9.46 38.28 17.08
CA GLN A 671 -10.22 38.05 18.30
C GLN A 671 -10.88 36.68 18.27
N ILE A 672 -10.28 35.73 18.99
CA ILE A 672 -10.82 34.38 19.13
C ILE A 672 -12.08 34.37 19.99
N GLN A 673 -13.19 33.96 19.40
CA GLN A 673 -14.45 33.68 20.06
C GLN A 673 -14.51 32.21 20.42
N TRP A 674 -14.10 31.90 21.65
CA TRP A 674 -14.09 30.54 22.16
C TRP A 674 -15.50 30.03 22.45
N GLY A 675 -15.78 28.82 21.96
CA GLY A 675 -16.98 28.06 22.28
C GLY A 675 -16.70 26.57 22.42
N ASN A 676 -17.72 25.80 22.76
CA ASN A 676 -17.66 24.35 22.56
C ASN A 676 -17.94 24.03 21.07
N GLN A 677 -17.83 22.75 20.70
CA GLN A 677 -18.07 22.33 19.31
C GLN A 677 -19.47 22.74 18.80
N ALA A 678 -20.52 22.56 19.60
CA ALA A 678 -21.88 22.86 19.19
C ALA A 678 -22.11 24.37 18.95
N THR A 679 -21.59 25.23 19.83
CA THR A 679 -21.71 26.69 19.67
C THR A 679 -20.89 27.19 18.47
N THR A 680 -19.71 26.60 18.25
CA THR A 680 -18.84 26.97 17.12
C THR A 680 -19.50 26.58 15.79
N SER A 681 -20.01 25.35 15.69
CA SER A 681 -20.75 24.89 14.50
C SER A 681 -22.04 25.68 14.27
N ALA A 682 -22.72 26.15 15.31
CA ALA A 682 -23.86 27.05 15.17
C ALA A 682 -23.45 28.41 14.56
N ALA A 683 -22.37 29.02 15.07
CA ALA A 683 -21.86 30.27 14.51
C ALA A 683 -21.41 30.10 13.05
N GLN A 684 -20.79 28.97 12.69
CA GLN A 684 -20.42 28.65 11.31
C GLN A 684 -21.64 28.51 10.40
N ARG A 685 -22.64 27.73 10.81
CA ARG A 685 -23.90 27.54 10.05
C ARG A 685 -24.65 28.85 9.83
N ASP A 686 -24.62 29.74 10.82
CA ASP A 686 -25.35 31.01 10.80
C ASP A 686 -24.52 32.17 10.19
N TRP A 687 -23.30 31.89 9.71
CA TRP A 687 -22.33 32.87 9.15
C TRP A 687 -21.99 34.04 10.10
N GLU A 688 -21.79 33.70 11.37
CA GLU A 688 -21.52 34.64 12.47
C GLU A 688 -20.03 34.77 12.79
N PHE A 689 -19.18 34.87 11.78
CA PHE A 689 -17.73 34.92 11.90
C PHE A 689 -17.10 35.73 10.75
N ASP A 690 -15.86 36.20 10.92
CA ASP A 690 -15.03 36.72 9.84
C ASP A 690 -14.21 35.58 9.23
N ILE A 691 -13.51 34.84 10.10
CA ILE A 691 -12.77 33.65 9.73
C ILE A 691 -13.14 32.44 10.58
N ALA A 692 -13.01 31.25 10.02
CA ALA A 692 -13.15 29.98 10.73
C ALA A 692 -12.23 28.92 10.12
N LEU A 693 -11.81 27.95 10.92
CA LEU A 693 -11.03 26.81 10.43
C LEU A 693 -11.98 25.64 10.16
N LEU A 694 -12.06 25.20 8.91
CA LEU A 694 -12.99 24.17 8.45
C LEU A 694 -12.26 22.98 7.86
N ASN A 695 -12.84 21.79 8.02
CA ASN A 695 -12.41 20.56 7.37
C ASN A 695 -13.62 20.00 6.61
N VAL A 696 -13.94 20.57 5.44
CA VAL A 696 -14.99 20.02 4.56
C VAL A 696 -14.30 19.37 3.38
N GLY A 697 -14.67 18.11 3.14
CA GLY A 697 -14.15 17.30 2.06
C GLY A 697 -15.06 16.11 1.83
N PHE A 698 -14.78 15.37 0.77
CA PHE A 698 -15.65 14.29 0.31
C PHE A 698 -15.11 12.90 0.68
N GLY A 699 -13.93 12.83 1.34
CA GLY A 699 -13.27 11.57 1.65
C GLY A 699 -12.85 10.80 0.39
N SER A 700 -12.67 11.51 -0.73
CA SER A 700 -12.32 10.94 -2.04
C SER A 700 -11.18 11.72 -2.66
N SER A 701 -10.21 11.00 -3.20
CA SER A 701 -9.04 11.52 -3.90
C SER A 701 -9.26 11.65 -5.42
N VAL A 702 -10.49 11.44 -5.91
CA VAL A 702 -10.82 11.55 -7.34
C VAL A 702 -11.99 12.48 -7.59
N GLY A 703 -12.11 12.95 -8.83
CA GLY A 703 -13.13 13.93 -9.18
C GLY A 703 -12.70 15.36 -8.87
N SER A 704 -11.41 15.66 -9.03
CA SER A 704 -10.85 16.99 -8.81
C SER A 704 -11.62 18.10 -9.56
N GLN A 705 -12.13 17.81 -10.77
CA GLN A 705 -12.91 18.74 -11.61
C GLN A 705 -14.14 19.32 -10.92
N TRP A 706 -14.80 18.55 -10.04
CA TRP A 706 -16.01 18.99 -9.34
C TRP A 706 -15.72 19.38 -7.88
N GLN A 707 -14.75 18.73 -7.24
CA GLN A 707 -14.34 19.08 -5.87
C GLN A 707 -13.78 20.50 -5.80
N TYR A 708 -12.96 20.89 -6.78
CA TYR A 708 -12.33 22.21 -6.80
C TYR A 708 -13.34 23.34 -6.81
N PRO A 709 -14.24 23.45 -7.82
CA PRO A 709 -15.21 24.53 -7.85
C PRO A 709 -16.19 24.49 -6.67
N PHE A 710 -16.62 23.28 -6.23
CA PHE A 710 -17.47 23.16 -5.04
C PHE A 710 -16.83 23.83 -3.84
N ILE A 711 -15.58 23.48 -3.52
CA ILE A 711 -14.93 24.00 -2.31
C ILE A 711 -14.58 25.47 -2.54
N ALA A 712 -13.92 25.81 -3.64
CA ALA A 712 -13.35 27.14 -3.84
C ALA A 712 -14.39 28.23 -4.15
N PHE A 713 -15.48 27.92 -4.86
CA PHE A 713 -16.30 28.97 -5.50
C PHE A 713 -17.78 28.92 -5.18
N ILE A 714 -18.39 27.74 -5.03
CA ILE A 714 -19.87 27.59 -5.00
C ILE A 714 -20.38 26.75 -3.83
N GLY A 715 -19.59 26.64 -2.77
CA GLY A 715 -19.87 25.72 -1.66
C GLY A 715 -21.20 25.98 -0.94
N ALA A 716 -21.63 27.24 -0.81
CA ALA A 716 -22.90 27.58 -0.17
C ALA A 716 -24.10 27.01 -0.95
N ASP A 717 -24.10 27.17 -2.27
CA ASP A 717 -25.20 26.79 -3.16
C ASP A 717 -25.39 25.28 -3.25
N LEU A 718 -24.35 24.51 -2.94
CA LEU A 718 -24.35 23.06 -2.99
C LEU A 718 -24.41 22.40 -1.61
N GLY A 719 -24.96 23.13 -0.62
CA GLY A 719 -25.25 22.60 0.72
C GLY A 719 -24.14 22.78 1.75
N GLY A 720 -23.00 23.34 1.36
CA GLY A 720 -21.90 23.72 2.26
C GLY A 720 -22.19 24.94 3.13
N ALA A 721 -23.28 25.67 2.88
CA ALA A 721 -23.70 26.82 3.68
C ALA A 721 -23.80 26.50 5.18
N ASN A 722 -24.38 25.33 5.50
CA ASN A 722 -24.54 24.88 6.88
C ASN A 722 -23.23 24.47 7.57
N LEU A 723 -22.15 24.34 6.80
CA LEU A 723 -20.81 24.02 7.27
C LEU A 723 -19.92 25.27 7.38
N GLY A 724 -20.45 26.46 7.07
CA GLY A 724 -19.71 27.72 7.09
C GLY A 724 -19.00 28.06 5.78
N LEU A 725 -19.32 27.40 4.67
CA LEU A 725 -18.95 27.90 3.34
C LEU A 725 -19.91 29.03 2.95
N SER A 726 -19.36 30.15 2.49
CA SER A 726 -20.13 31.36 2.15
C SER A 726 -20.04 31.71 0.65
N GLN A 727 -19.16 31.05 -0.08
CA GLN A 727 -18.96 31.21 -1.52
C GLN A 727 -20.20 30.69 -2.28
N PRO A 728 -20.74 31.40 -3.30
CA PRO A 728 -20.12 32.49 -4.07
C PRO A 728 -20.39 33.91 -3.54
N TYR A 729 -20.99 34.08 -2.37
CA TYR A 729 -21.52 35.37 -1.95
C TYR A 729 -20.45 36.35 -1.44
N ASP A 730 -20.56 37.61 -1.82
CA ASP A 730 -19.71 38.76 -1.45
C ASP A 730 -20.57 40.03 -1.37
N LEU A 731 -20.74 40.59 -0.17
CA LEU A 731 -21.57 41.78 0.07
C LEU A 731 -21.09 43.05 -0.65
N SER A 732 -19.84 43.12 -1.10
CA SER A 732 -19.32 44.28 -1.81
C SER A 732 -19.85 44.43 -3.24
N GLN A 733 -20.45 43.39 -3.80
CA GLN A 733 -20.87 43.35 -5.21
C GLN A 733 -22.32 43.84 -5.39
N PRO A 734 -22.77 44.18 -6.62
CA PRO A 734 -24.17 44.49 -6.90
C PRO A 734 -25.08 43.26 -6.85
N LEU A 735 -26.37 43.45 -6.52
CA LEU A 735 -27.38 42.39 -6.59
C LEU A 735 -27.47 41.80 -8.00
N TYR A 736 -27.41 40.48 -8.07
CA TYR A 736 -27.58 39.73 -9.31
C TYR A 736 -29.08 39.61 -9.64
N GLU A 737 -29.46 39.83 -10.91
CA GLU A 737 -30.84 40.19 -11.30
C GLU A 737 -31.93 39.11 -11.06
N ASP A 738 -31.58 37.87 -10.70
CA ASP A 738 -32.53 36.74 -10.72
C ASP A 738 -32.63 35.87 -9.43
N ASP A 739 -31.91 36.18 -8.34
CA ASP A 739 -31.95 35.32 -7.13
C ASP A 739 -32.55 35.97 -5.88
N TRP A 740 -33.25 35.12 -5.11
CA TRP A 740 -33.69 35.42 -3.75
C TRP A 740 -32.67 34.81 -2.76
N VAL A 741 -32.18 35.67 -1.86
CA VAL A 741 -31.62 35.38 -0.51
C VAL A 741 -30.08 35.22 -0.35
N GLU A 742 -29.53 35.89 0.69
CA GLU A 742 -28.25 35.71 1.43
C GLU A 742 -26.93 36.45 0.98
N GLY A 743 -26.83 37.05 -0.22
CA GLY A 743 -25.70 37.95 -0.59
C GLY A 743 -25.57 38.26 -2.10
N ASN A 744 -24.60 39.10 -2.51
CA ASN A 744 -24.32 39.39 -3.94
C ASN A 744 -23.25 38.44 -4.50
N MET A 745 -23.14 38.22 -5.81
CA MET A 745 -22.16 37.28 -6.38
C MET A 745 -20.75 37.88 -6.43
N ALA A 746 -19.75 37.17 -5.92
CA ALA A 746 -18.35 37.61 -5.93
C ALA A 746 -17.79 37.79 -7.35
N GLU A 747 -16.81 38.68 -7.49
CA GLU A 747 -16.17 38.99 -8.79
C GLU A 747 -15.69 37.71 -9.50
N TYR A 748 -15.01 36.81 -8.78
CA TYR A 748 -14.50 35.55 -9.31
C TYR A 748 -15.58 34.65 -9.95
N TYR A 749 -16.83 34.78 -9.54
CA TYR A 749 -17.94 33.99 -10.08
C TYR A 749 -18.30 34.47 -11.49
N THR A 750 -18.19 35.78 -11.71
CA THR A 750 -18.52 36.43 -12.99
C THR A 750 -17.32 36.64 -13.91
N SER A 751 -16.10 36.50 -13.40
CA SER A 751 -14.86 36.57 -14.18
C SER A 751 -14.89 35.63 -15.38
N GLU A 752 -14.48 36.13 -16.54
CA GLU A 752 -14.34 35.32 -17.75
C GLU A 752 -13.03 34.51 -17.69
N ILE A 753 -13.13 33.22 -17.99
CA ILE A 753 -11.99 32.31 -18.13
C ILE A 753 -11.93 31.76 -19.55
N THR A 754 -10.72 31.38 -19.98
CA THR A 754 -10.48 30.68 -21.24
C THR A 754 -9.82 29.34 -20.94
N VAL A 755 -10.40 28.25 -21.44
CA VAL A 755 -9.93 26.88 -21.18
C VAL A 755 -9.90 26.09 -22.48
N ASP A 756 -8.80 25.40 -22.76
CA ASP A 756 -8.71 24.44 -23.86
C ASP A 756 -9.32 23.10 -23.43
N LEU A 757 -10.46 22.76 -24.03
CA LEU A 757 -11.22 21.53 -23.85
C LEU A 757 -11.39 20.79 -25.19
N THR A 758 -10.37 20.86 -26.05
CA THR A 758 -10.43 20.32 -27.42
C THR A 758 -10.71 18.81 -27.45
N ASN A 759 -10.17 18.04 -26.49
CA ASN A 759 -10.40 16.59 -26.46
C ASN A 759 -11.86 16.28 -26.12
N THR A 760 -12.42 17.00 -25.15
CA THR A 760 -13.82 16.93 -24.74
C THR A 760 -14.74 17.33 -25.90
N TYR A 761 -14.41 18.40 -26.62
CA TYR A 761 -15.16 18.81 -27.81
C TYR A 761 -15.20 17.71 -28.88
N ASN A 762 -14.06 17.10 -29.20
CA ASN A 762 -13.98 16.03 -30.18
C ASN A 762 -14.81 14.80 -29.74
N TYR A 763 -14.71 14.41 -28.47
CA TYR A 763 -15.53 13.34 -27.90
C TYR A 763 -17.03 13.64 -28.01
N LEU A 764 -17.45 14.85 -27.62
CA LEU A 764 -18.84 15.27 -27.71
C LEU A 764 -19.37 15.27 -29.14
N LEU A 765 -18.56 15.67 -30.12
CA LEU A 765 -18.92 15.59 -31.55
C LEU A 765 -19.16 14.16 -32.02
N GLU A 766 -18.40 13.20 -31.50
CA GLU A 766 -18.53 11.78 -31.85
C GLU A 766 -19.85 11.19 -31.33
N ILE A 767 -20.24 11.55 -30.10
CA ILE A 767 -21.40 10.96 -29.44
C ILE A 767 -22.70 11.73 -29.64
N LYS A 768 -22.68 13.00 -30.08
CA LYS A 768 -23.85 13.92 -30.08
C LYS A 768 -25.14 13.39 -30.71
N ASP A 769 -25.04 12.41 -31.61
CA ASP A 769 -26.18 11.81 -32.32
C ASP A 769 -26.65 10.48 -31.70
N ASP A 770 -26.03 10.02 -30.60
CA ASP A 770 -26.40 8.81 -29.86
C ASP A 770 -27.69 9.02 -29.05
N GLU A 771 -28.52 7.98 -28.95
CA GLU A 771 -29.84 8.05 -28.30
C GLU A 771 -29.77 8.35 -26.78
N ASP A 772 -28.63 8.07 -26.14
CA ASP A 772 -28.41 8.17 -24.70
C ASP A 772 -27.64 9.43 -24.27
N VAL A 773 -27.32 10.36 -25.19
CA VAL A 773 -26.61 11.61 -24.83
C VAL A 773 -27.45 12.49 -23.91
N LEU A 774 -26.83 12.94 -22.83
CA LEU A 774 -27.46 13.84 -21.87
C LEU A 774 -27.59 15.27 -22.43
N PRO A 775 -28.71 15.98 -22.19
CA PRO A 775 -28.88 17.37 -22.62
C PRO A 775 -27.75 18.31 -22.18
N GLU A 776 -27.18 18.07 -21.00
CA GLU A 776 -26.06 18.81 -20.44
C GLU A 776 -24.79 18.70 -21.31
N TYR A 777 -24.58 17.54 -21.96
CA TYR A 777 -23.43 17.34 -22.84
C TYR A 777 -23.57 18.16 -24.12
N LEU A 778 -24.80 18.26 -24.65
CA LEU A 778 -25.10 19.11 -25.79
C LEU A 778 -24.95 20.60 -25.45
N LEU A 779 -25.31 20.99 -24.22
CA LEU A 779 -25.09 22.35 -23.73
C LEU A 779 -23.60 22.69 -23.66
N LEU A 780 -22.75 21.77 -23.17
CA LEU A 780 -21.31 21.97 -23.19
C LEU A 780 -20.77 22.01 -24.62
N LEU A 781 -21.25 21.13 -25.51
CA LEU A 781 -20.86 21.14 -26.92
C LEU A 781 -21.13 22.51 -27.57
N GLU A 782 -22.32 23.09 -27.36
CA GLU A 782 -22.66 24.45 -27.83
C GLU A 782 -21.67 25.50 -27.30
N LYS A 783 -21.28 25.40 -26.02
CA LYS A 783 -20.27 26.30 -25.44
C LYS A 783 -18.87 26.12 -26.02
N LEU A 784 -18.58 24.99 -26.66
CA LEU A 784 -17.28 24.67 -27.26
C LEU A 784 -17.24 24.86 -28.77
N GLU A 785 -18.36 25.16 -29.44
CA GLU A 785 -18.39 25.48 -30.86
C GLU A 785 -17.55 26.73 -31.18
N GLU A 786 -17.07 26.80 -32.43
CA GLU A 786 -16.37 27.98 -32.95
C GLU A 786 -17.30 29.20 -32.92
N THR A 787 -16.78 30.33 -32.44
CA THR A 787 -17.45 31.63 -32.49
C THR A 787 -16.49 32.68 -33.07
N GLU A 788 -16.95 33.91 -33.26
CA GLU A 788 -16.07 34.98 -33.76
C GLU A 788 -14.89 35.29 -32.81
N ASP A 789 -14.99 34.89 -31.53
CA ASP A 789 -14.08 35.28 -30.46
C ASP A 789 -13.31 34.13 -29.81
N LYS A 790 -13.51 32.89 -30.28
CA LYS A 790 -12.75 31.69 -29.87
C LYS A 790 -12.79 30.59 -30.94
N GLU A 791 -11.74 29.78 -30.98
CA GLU A 791 -11.69 28.58 -31.82
C GLU A 791 -12.56 27.44 -31.23
N ALA A 792 -12.98 26.49 -32.07
CA ALA A 792 -13.66 25.29 -31.60
C ALA A 792 -12.81 24.52 -30.58
N GLY A 793 -13.44 23.95 -29.55
CA GLY A 793 -12.75 23.27 -28.45
C GLY A 793 -12.30 24.20 -27.32
N ILE A 794 -12.32 25.51 -27.52
CA ILE A 794 -11.99 26.48 -26.47
C ILE A 794 -13.26 26.91 -25.75
N TYR A 795 -13.32 26.70 -24.43
CA TYR A 795 -14.31 27.35 -23.59
C TYR A 795 -13.88 28.79 -23.32
N LYS A 796 -14.80 29.74 -23.52
CA LYS A 796 -14.66 31.13 -23.11
C LYS A 796 -15.98 31.61 -22.54
N GLY A 797 -16.00 31.91 -21.24
CA GLY A 797 -17.21 32.23 -20.50
C GLY A 797 -16.96 32.43 -19.02
N THR A 798 -18.01 32.60 -18.23
CA THR A 798 -17.87 32.90 -16.81
C THR A 798 -17.40 31.68 -16.01
N ASN A 799 -16.48 31.91 -15.08
CA ASN A 799 -16.01 30.89 -14.14
C ASN A 799 -17.18 30.22 -13.39
N GLY A 800 -18.17 30.98 -12.96
CA GLY A 800 -19.36 30.47 -12.27
C GLY A 800 -20.15 29.47 -13.10
N TRP A 801 -20.31 29.70 -14.41
CA TRP A 801 -21.00 28.75 -15.29
C TRP A 801 -20.25 27.42 -15.36
N LEU A 802 -18.93 27.46 -15.58
CA LEU A 802 -18.13 26.24 -15.68
C LEU A 802 -18.04 25.51 -14.33
N ALA A 803 -17.91 26.26 -13.23
CA ALA A 803 -17.91 25.73 -11.87
C ALA A 803 -19.21 24.96 -11.56
N PHE A 804 -20.37 25.54 -11.88
CA PHE A 804 -21.66 24.89 -11.68
C PHE A 804 -21.91 23.72 -12.62
N PHE A 805 -21.45 23.81 -13.86
CA PHE A 805 -21.55 22.70 -14.80
C PHE A 805 -20.84 21.45 -14.25
N ASN A 806 -19.66 21.63 -13.65
CA ASN A 806 -18.83 20.54 -13.15
C ASN A 806 -19.43 19.74 -12.00
N VAL A 807 -20.39 20.27 -11.26
CA VAL A 807 -21.04 19.54 -10.16
C VAL A 807 -22.31 18.80 -10.61
N GLY A 808 -22.69 18.94 -11.88
CA GLY A 808 -23.81 18.25 -12.50
C GLY A 808 -23.41 17.03 -13.32
N ASN A 809 -24.22 16.68 -14.32
CA ASN A 809 -23.90 15.61 -15.27
C ASN A 809 -22.90 16.13 -16.31
N THR A 810 -21.66 15.63 -16.29
CA THR A 810 -20.59 16.07 -17.19
C THR A 810 -19.99 14.91 -17.98
N PRO A 811 -19.36 15.15 -19.15
CA PRO A 811 -18.67 14.09 -19.90
C PRO A 811 -17.46 13.52 -19.15
N TRP A 812 -16.99 14.20 -18.10
CA TRP A 812 -16.00 13.68 -17.18
C TRP A 812 -16.69 12.88 -16.07
N ASP A 813 -16.22 11.67 -15.84
CA ASP A 813 -16.61 10.91 -14.65
C ASP A 813 -15.48 10.90 -13.61
N ALA A 814 -15.73 10.33 -12.43
CA ALA A 814 -14.71 10.08 -11.42
C ALA A 814 -14.42 8.57 -11.37
N THR A 815 -14.28 7.94 -12.53
CA THR A 815 -14.04 6.49 -12.64
C THR A 815 -12.55 6.13 -12.58
N ALA A 816 -12.24 4.87 -12.90
CA ALA A 816 -10.88 4.34 -12.80
C ALA A 816 -9.95 4.94 -13.87
N ALA A 817 -10.44 5.13 -15.08
CA ALA A 817 -9.66 5.55 -16.25
C ALA A 817 -10.40 6.66 -17.00
N GLU A 818 -9.70 7.35 -17.89
CA GLU A 818 -10.31 8.38 -18.74
C GLU A 818 -11.47 7.79 -19.58
N PRO A 819 -12.64 8.46 -19.65
CA PRO A 819 -13.76 8.04 -20.50
C PRO A 819 -13.46 8.21 -22.00
N PHE A 820 -12.52 9.09 -22.34
CA PHE A 820 -12.02 9.34 -23.68
C PHE A 820 -10.59 9.87 -23.63
N VAL A 821 -9.82 9.66 -24.69
CA VAL A 821 -8.40 10.06 -24.75
C VAL A 821 -8.27 11.57 -24.56
N GLY A 822 -7.48 11.99 -23.57
CA GLY A 822 -7.19 13.39 -23.29
C GLY A 822 -8.13 14.03 -22.28
N ALA A 823 -9.02 13.26 -21.64
CA ALA A 823 -9.92 13.79 -20.63
C ALA A 823 -9.16 14.39 -19.42
N THR A 824 -8.09 13.73 -18.97
CA THR A 824 -7.23 14.25 -17.87
C THR A 824 -6.59 15.58 -18.23
N GLN A 825 -6.11 15.71 -19.47
CA GLN A 825 -5.47 16.91 -19.96
C GLN A 825 -6.44 18.11 -19.95
N ASP A 826 -7.68 17.89 -20.39
CA ASP A 826 -8.73 18.90 -20.38
C ASP A 826 -9.15 19.28 -18.94
N ILE A 827 -9.25 18.30 -18.04
CA ILE A 827 -9.51 18.56 -16.61
C ILE A 827 -8.39 19.39 -16.00
N TRP A 828 -7.12 19.06 -16.25
CA TRP A 828 -5.98 19.83 -15.72
C TRP A 828 -5.95 21.26 -16.28
N ASN A 829 -6.30 21.46 -17.55
CA ASN A 829 -6.44 22.80 -18.13
C ASN A 829 -7.52 23.61 -17.39
N MET A 830 -8.66 22.99 -17.13
CA MET A 830 -9.78 23.61 -16.42
C MET A 830 -9.42 23.94 -14.95
N LEU A 831 -8.82 22.98 -14.24
CA LEU A 831 -8.39 23.18 -12.86
C LEU A 831 -7.32 24.27 -12.74
N ALA A 832 -6.40 24.37 -13.70
CA ALA A 832 -5.43 25.46 -13.73
C ALA A 832 -6.08 26.83 -13.98
N ALA A 833 -7.13 26.90 -14.81
CA ALA A 833 -7.90 28.13 -14.97
C ALA A 833 -8.66 28.52 -13.69
N PHE A 834 -9.23 27.52 -12.99
CA PHE A 834 -9.80 27.73 -11.66
C PHE A 834 -8.77 28.17 -10.64
N GLU A 835 -7.59 27.56 -10.63
CA GLU A 835 -6.50 27.94 -9.74
C GLU A 835 -6.02 29.38 -9.98
N ASP A 836 -5.91 29.79 -11.24
CA ASP A 836 -5.54 31.15 -11.60
C ASP A 836 -6.52 32.20 -11.05
N ILE A 837 -7.83 31.97 -11.24
CA ILE A 837 -8.90 32.80 -10.66
C ILE A 837 -8.87 32.76 -9.12
N PHE A 838 -8.63 31.57 -8.55
CA PHE A 838 -8.55 31.39 -7.11
C PHE A 838 -7.39 32.19 -6.50
N LEU A 839 -6.20 32.19 -7.10
CA LEU A 839 -5.04 32.95 -6.61
C LEU A 839 -5.23 34.47 -6.78
N GLU A 840 -6.01 34.91 -7.77
CA GLU A 840 -6.34 36.33 -7.94
C GLU A 840 -7.33 36.83 -6.87
N HIS A 841 -8.40 36.09 -6.59
CA HIS A 841 -9.49 36.59 -5.76
C HIS A 841 -9.50 36.04 -4.33
N VAL A 842 -8.89 34.88 -4.10
CA VAL A 842 -8.74 34.20 -2.81
C VAL A 842 -10.04 34.15 -2.02
N SER A 843 -10.85 33.13 -2.27
CA SER A 843 -12.10 32.90 -1.55
C SER A 843 -11.92 32.24 -0.17
N MET A 844 -10.74 31.65 0.07
CA MET A 844 -10.33 30.99 1.31
C MET A 844 -8.82 30.78 1.34
N ILE A 845 -8.27 30.36 2.49
CA ILE A 845 -6.86 30.03 2.67
C ILE A 845 -6.70 28.53 2.95
N PRO A 846 -6.34 27.70 1.95
CA PRO A 846 -5.90 26.33 2.14
C PRO A 846 -4.78 26.23 3.17
N THR A 847 -4.80 25.20 4.01
CA THR A 847 -3.76 24.97 5.02
C THR A 847 -3.07 23.62 4.82
N VAL A 848 -3.80 22.52 4.99
CA VAL A 848 -3.26 21.15 4.91
C VAL A 848 -4.26 20.18 4.31
N THR A 849 -3.77 19.06 3.79
CA THR A 849 -4.57 17.84 3.58
C THR A 849 -4.26 16.85 4.69
N ARG A 850 -5.32 16.25 5.26
CA ARG A 850 -5.19 15.33 6.38
C ARG A 850 -4.54 14.02 5.96
N ALA A 851 -3.49 13.63 6.68
CA ALA A 851 -2.73 12.42 6.43
C ALA A 851 -2.30 11.73 7.73
N ASP A 852 -2.13 10.42 7.65
CA ASP A 852 -1.38 9.62 8.62
C ASP A 852 0.02 9.36 8.08
N ALA A 853 1.00 9.18 8.97
CA ALA A 853 2.37 8.92 8.57
C ALA A 853 3.04 7.85 9.42
N VAL A 854 3.85 7.03 8.78
CA VAL A 854 4.64 5.96 9.42
C VAL A 854 6.05 5.96 8.84
N VAL A 855 7.04 5.64 9.67
CA VAL A 855 8.42 5.42 9.23
C VAL A 855 8.83 3.97 9.52
N TYR A 856 9.44 3.32 8.53
CA TYR A 856 9.91 1.93 8.64
C TYR A 856 11.41 1.86 8.80
N LYS A 857 11.96 0.89 9.52
CA LYS A 857 13.41 0.66 9.49
C LYS A 857 13.86 0.17 8.11
N SER A 858 15.12 0.45 7.77
CA SER A 858 15.72 0.06 6.49
C SER A 858 15.78 -1.45 6.25
N ASN A 859 15.58 -2.26 7.30
CA ASN A 859 15.47 -3.71 7.15
C ASN A 859 14.08 -4.18 6.72
N VAL A 860 13.04 -3.34 6.85
CA VAL A 860 11.71 -3.60 6.33
C VAL A 860 11.67 -3.14 4.88
N VAL A 861 11.56 -4.08 3.96
CA VAL A 861 11.41 -3.78 2.54
C VAL A 861 9.93 -3.81 2.19
N VAL A 862 9.43 -2.67 1.70
CA VAL A 862 8.11 -2.50 1.11
C VAL A 862 8.30 -2.42 -0.40
N THR A 863 7.70 -3.33 -1.16
CA THR A 863 8.00 -3.43 -2.60
C THR A 863 7.21 -2.45 -3.46
N TRP A 864 6.16 -1.83 -2.93
CA TRP A 864 5.36 -0.83 -3.62
C TRP A 864 5.65 0.58 -3.08
N PRO A 865 5.58 1.63 -3.92
CA PRO A 865 6.05 2.96 -3.54
C PRO A 865 5.04 3.81 -2.75
N GLN A 866 3.74 3.51 -2.85
CA GLN A 866 2.68 4.38 -2.32
C GLN A 866 1.50 3.58 -1.77
N TYR A 867 0.80 4.11 -0.76
CA TYR A 867 -0.45 3.50 -0.29
C TYR A 867 -1.45 3.33 -1.43
N SER A 868 -2.18 2.22 -1.47
CA SER A 868 -3.35 2.05 -2.35
C SER A 868 -4.45 1.30 -1.64
N LEU A 869 -5.69 1.67 -1.93
CA LEU A 869 -6.88 1.04 -1.35
C LEU A 869 -7.00 -0.44 -1.73
N ALA A 870 -6.43 -0.87 -2.86
CA ALA A 870 -6.42 -2.27 -3.29
C ALA A 870 -5.47 -3.14 -2.43
N PHE A 871 -4.40 -2.53 -1.91
CA PHE A 871 -3.36 -3.19 -1.11
C PHE A 871 -3.47 -2.89 0.40
N GLY A 872 -4.24 -1.87 0.76
CA GLY A 872 -4.23 -1.24 2.08
C GLY A 872 -2.83 -0.76 2.46
N TRP A 873 -2.53 -0.76 3.76
CA TRP A 873 -1.18 -0.55 4.27
C TRP A 873 -0.24 -1.74 4.05
N GLY A 874 -0.66 -2.66 3.16
CA GLY A 874 0.20 -3.70 2.63
C GLY A 874 -0.26 -5.11 2.96
N SER A 875 -0.56 -5.88 1.93
CA SER A 875 -0.60 -7.32 2.06
C SER A 875 0.79 -7.79 2.54
N ASN A 876 0.82 -8.66 3.56
CA ASN A 876 2.07 -9.31 4.03
C ASN A 876 2.83 -10.02 2.90
N ARG A 877 2.15 -10.23 1.77
CA ARG A 877 2.63 -10.79 0.52
C ARG A 877 3.72 -9.95 -0.16
N TYR A 878 3.72 -8.63 0.05
CA TYR A 878 4.57 -7.66 -0.63
C TYR A 878 5.57 -6.94 0.29
N ARG A 879 5.69 -7.38 1.55
CA ARG A 879 6.70 -6.87 2.49
C ARG A 879 7.51 -7.99 3.07
N TYR A 880 8.79 -7.74 3.34
CA TYR A 880 9.69 -8.72 3.94
C TYR A 880 10.80 -8.04 4.73
N LEU A 881 11.52 -8.82 5.54
CA LEU A 881 12.72 -8.36 6.23
C LEU A 881 13.95 -8.75 5.43
N ASN A 882 14.76 -7.79 4.98
CA ASN A 882 16.02 -8.12 4.29
C ASN A 882 17.09 -8.70 5.24
N THR A 883 16.85 -8.65 6.54
CA THR A 883 17.65 -9.32 7.58
C THR A 883 17.35 -10.80 7.72
N ASP A 884 16.19 -11.27 7.22
CA ASP A 884 15.89 -12.69 7.17
C ASP A 884 16.71 -13.30 6.03
N ALA A 885 17.53 -14.31 6.34
CA ALA A 885 18.39 -14.99 5.38
C ALA A 885 17.62 -15.59 4.18
N ASP A 886 16.33 -15.91 4.35
CA ASP A 886 15.50 -16.37 3.24
C ASP A 886 15.17 -15.25 2.23
N PHE A 887 15.26 -13.99 2.68
CA PHE A 887 14.93 -12.80 1.90
C PHE A 887 16.12 -11.87 1.62
N GLU A 888 17.34 -12.19 2.05
CA GLU A 888 18.55 -11.36 1.87
C GLU A 888 18.76 -10.89 0.42
N ASN A 889 18.45 -11.76 -0.55
CA ASN A 889 18.57 -11.48 -1.98
C ASN A 889 17.27 -10.96 -2.62
N GLY A 890 16.35 -10.36 -1.86
CA GLY A 890 15.08 -9.77 -2.34
C GLY A 890 13.97 -10.76 -2.74
N ILE A 891 12.70 -10.38 -2.65
CA ILE A 891 11.56 -11.32 -2.83
C ILE A 891 11.34 -11.78 -4.29
N TYR A 892 11.70 -10.95 -5.29
CA TYR A 892 11.40 -11.20 -6.72
C TYR A 892 12.58 -11.61 -7.61
N ASN A 893 13.81 -11.65 -7.08
CA ASN A 893 15.01 -11.79 -7.93
C ASN A 893 15.09 -13.11 -8.71
N THR A 894 14.45 -14.19 -8.24
CA THR A 894 14.34 -15.46 -8.99
C THR A 894 13.44 -15.35 -10.23
N TYR A 895 12.39 -14.52 -10.18
CA TYR A 895 11.49 -14.29 -11.32
C TYR A 895 12.11 -13.33 -12.32
N LYS A 896 12.74 -12.27 -11.82
CA LYS A 896 13.55 -11.37 -12.63
C LYS A 896 14.62 -12.14 -13.41
N ALA A 897 15.39 -13.02 -12.75
CA ALA A 897 16.39 -13.84 -13.43
C ALA A 897 15.79 -14.83 -14.46
N ALA A 898 14.59 -15.38 -14.20
CA ALA A 898 13.91 -16.26 -15.16
C ALA A 898 13.35 -15.50 -16.38
N PHE A 899 12.88 -14.26 -16.17
CA PHE A 899 12.45 -13.35 -17.23
C PHE A 899 13.64 -12.84 -18.06
N GLU A 900 14.71 -12.38 -17.40
CA GLU A 900 15.96 -11.95 -18.03
C GLU A 900 16.66 -13.08 -18.80
N ALA A 901 16.40 -14.34 -18.46
CA ALA A 901 16.90 -15.50 -19.21
C ALA A 901 16.03 -15.87 -20.43
N GLN A 902 14.82 -15.31 -20.55
CA GLN A 902 13.89 -15.52 -21.67
C GLN A 902 13.86 -14.34 -22.66
N ALA A 903 14.23 -13.13 -22.21
CA ALA A 903 14.51 -11.95 -23.04
C ALA A 903 15.90 -12.03 -23.69
#